data_AF-W9R293-F1
#
_entry.id   AF-W9R293-F1
#
_cell.length_a   1.000
_cell.length_b   1.000
_cell.length_c   1.000
_cell.angle_alpha   90.00
_cell.angle_beta   90.00
_cell.angle_gamma   90.00
#
_symmetry.space_group_name_H-M   'P 1'
#
loop_
_entity.id
_entity.type
_entity.pdbx_description
1 polymer ?
#
loop_
_entity_poly.entity_id
_entity_poly.type
_entity_poly.pdbx_seq_one_letter_code
_entity_poly.pdbx_strand_id
1 'polypeptide(L)'
;MECSLSIIGLKSHKWENAPPNWEKGSNPCGDNWEGIHCVESRVTSMDLSYNKKLTGSLPQSIGNLKSLSSLILAGCGFSGQIPGTIGSLQELAILHLGKNKLTGPFPDQLFSSNMTLIHVKLKNNMLNGTLDLGISYSNHLQLIELQGNLITDFENEDRVHGVQIILVENPICEKTESRLSYCNDSVSQSNSSYVTAKTCVPKLPTESKRSNVGIIGAAVGGSVIVLVLLLFVVVYFFSWKRRAKQGSPFEIDGCHITVTKISKETSNLQVYLGTLPTGELIAIKRAKKLTLQGGVQFKTEIELLSRVHHKNLVSLVGFCFDQGEQMLVYEYVPNGTLKDSLSGESGIMLNWRRLEIALDTARGLAYLHELADPPVIHRDIKSTNVLLDNHLNAKVANFGLSKLVGDSEKDHVTTQVKGTMGYIDPEYYTTQRLTERSDVYSFGVLMLELITARRPIERGKYIVREVRTTLDKTKDLYNLHTVLDLGIVGFATRLDGFESFVDLAMRCVEDEGVDRPTMSEVAKEIETIAQHPSSNLDKESTSTSGYIDPEYYTTQRLTERSDVYSFGVLMLELITARRPIERGKYIVREVRTTLDKTKDLYNLHTVLDLGIVGFATRLDGFERFVDLAMRCVGDEGVDRPTMSEVAKEIETIAQHPSLNLDK
;
A
#
# COMPACT_ATOMS: atom_id res chain seq x y z
N MET A 1 17.19 30.79 21.23
CA MET A 1 16.39 31.68 22.09
C MET A 1 15.27 32.42 21.33
N GLU A 2 15.42 32.76 20.04
CA GLU A 2 14.36 33.48 19.28
C GLU A 2 13.10 32.64 18.98
N CYS A 3 13.21 31.31 18.82
CA CYS A 3 12.05 30.44 18.56
C CYS A 3 11.11 30.31 19.77
N SER A 4 11.61 30.34 21.01
CA SER A 4 10.76 30.25 22.20
C SER A 4 9.93 31.52 22.36
N LEU A 5 10.51 32.71 22.17
CA LEU A 5 9.80 33.99 22.32
C LEU A 5 8.71 34.21 21.26
N SER A 6 8.92 33.74 20.02
CA SER A 6 7.97 33.98 18.92
C SER A 6 6.67 33.18 19.09
N ILE A 7 6.75 31.91 19.48
CA ILE A 7 5.56 31.09 19.77
C ILE A 7 4.93 31.43 21.14
N ILE A 8 5.74 31.76 22.15
CA ILE A 8 5.19 32.27 23.43
C ILE A 8 4.42 33.58 23.18
N GLY A 9 4.88 34.41 22.22
CA GLY A 9 4.17 35.60 21.75
C GLY A 9 2.85 35.30 21.01
N LEU A 10 2.70 34.12 20.39
CA LEU A 10 1.41 33.66 19.85
C LEU A 10 0.43 33.32 20.97
N LYS A 11 0.92 32.72 22.07
CA LYS A 11 0.12 32.41 23.27
C LYS A 11 -0.27 33.68 24.05
N SER A 12 0.62 34.67 24.14
CA SER A 12 0.35 35.90 24.91
C SER A 12 -0.71 36.80 24.27
N HIS A 13 -1.10 36.53 23.03
CA HIS A 13 -2.12 37.29 22.31
C HIS A 13 -3.25 36.39 21.79
N LYS A 14 -4.28 36.24 22.63
CA LYS A 14 -5.68 36.05 22.20
C LYS A 14 -6.04 34.74 21.50
N TRP A 15 -5.26 33.66 21.64
CA TRP A 15 -5.73 32.33 21.23
C TRP A 15 -6.42 31.64 22.40
N GLU A 16 -7.74 31.46 22.31
CA GLU A 16 -8.52 30.81 23.36
C GLU A 16 -8.59 29.29 23.10
N ASN A 17 -8.47 28.48 24.16
CA ASN A 17 -8.50 27.01 24.09
C ASN A 17 -7.40 26.38 23.22
N ALA A 18 -6.17 26.92 23.34
CA ALA A 18 -4.98 26.25 22.82
C ALA A 18 -4.80 24.85 23.45
N PRO A 19 -4.07 23.93 22.80
CA PRO A 19 -3.87 22.58 23.32
C PRO A 19 -3.31 22.57 24.75
N PRO A 20 -3.74 21.68 25.65
CA PRO A 20 -3.39 21.73 27.07
C PRO A 20 -1.88 21.64 27.35
N ASN A 21 -1.11 20.98 26.49
CA ASN A 21 0.35 20.89 26.63
C ASN A 21 1.09 22.20 26.28
N TRP A 22 0.42 23.16 25.65
CA TRP A 22 0.95 24.52 25.44
C TRP A 22 0.91 25.36 26.71
N GLU A 23 0.09 24.97 27.70
CA GLU A 23 -0.01 25.68 28.98
C GLU A 23 1.17 25.38 29.91
N LYS A 24 1.66 24.15 29.90
CA LYS A 24 2.67 23.64 30.83
C LYS A 24 4.12 23.76 30.33
N GLY A 25 4.32 23.84 29.01
CA GLY A 25 5.64 23.97 28.39
C GLY A 25 6.07 25.42 28.14
N SER A 26 7.37 25.66 28.06
CA SER A 26 7.99 26.95 27.68
C SER A 26 8.75 26.87 26.36
N ASN A 27 9.07 25.66 25.88
CA ASN A 27 9.77 25.43 24.64
C ASN A 27 8.90 24.57 23.71
N PRO A 28 8.34 25.14 22.63
CA PRO A 28 7.45 24.39 21.75
C PRO A 28 8.10 23.15 21.11
N CYS A 29 9.40 23.20 20.83
CA CYS A 29 10.15 22.09 20.25
C CYS A 29 10.65 21.08 21.28
N GLY A 30 10.96 21.55 22.51
CA GLY A 30 11.47 20.70 23.59
C GLY A 30 10.37 19.98 24.36
N ASP A 31 9.20 20.62 24.47
CA ASP A 31 8.05 20.12 25.24
C ASP A 31 7.02 19.40 24.36
N ASN A 32 7.36 19.13 23.08
CA ASN A 32 6.52 18.44 22.10
C ASN A 32 5.10 19.01 22.03
N TRP A 33 4.98 20.31 21.75
CA TRP A 33 3.69 20.98 21.67
C TRP A 33 2.81 20.35 20.59
N GLU A 34 1.54 20.13 20.94
CA GLU A 34 0.60 19.50 20.02
C GLU A 34 0.43 20.40 18.79
N GLY A 35 0.50 19.80 17.60
CA GLY A 35 0.40 20.54 16.35
C GLY A 35 1.63 21.34 15.96
N ILE A 36 2.75 21.25 16.69
CA ILE A 36 4.02 21.90 16.35
C ILE A 36 5.05 20.85 15.94
N HIS A 37 5.65 21.04 14.77
CA HIS A 37 6.81 20.26 14.34
C HIS A 37 8.04 21.16 14.23
N CYS A 38 9.17 20.63 14.69
CA CYS A 38 10.43 21.34 14.65
C CYS A 38 11.53 20.52 13.97
N VAL A 39 12.44 21.22 13.32
CA VAL A 39 13.72 20.70 12.81
C VAL A 39 14.82 21.53 13.46
N GLU A 40 15.78 20.87 14.13
CA GLU A 40 16.89 21.55 14.82
C GLU A 40 16.44 22.68 15.76
N SER A 41 15.37 22.46 16.54
CA SER A 41 14.75 23.45 17.44
C SER A 41 14.14 24.70 16.77
N ARG A 42 13.98 24.68 15.43
CA ARG A 42 13.23 25.69 14.67
C ARG A 42 11.86 25.14 14.31
N VAL A 43 10.82 25.95 14.48
CA VAL A 43 9.45 25.55 14.13
C VAL A 43 9.30 25.58 12.61
N THR A 44 9.03 24.43 12.02
CA THR A 44 8.92 24.27 10.57
C THR A 44 7.50 24.00 10.10
N SER A 45 6.63 23.47 10.96
CA SER A 45 5.21 23.28 10.65
C SER A 45 4.33 23.49 11.87
N MET A 46 3.18 24.12 11.65
CA MET A 46 2.12 24.33 12.62
C MET A 46 0.78 23.85 12.03
N ASP A 47 0.19 22.81 12.62
CA ASP A 47 -1.13 22.29 12.27
C ASP A 47 -2.00 22.13 13.51
N LEU A 48 -3.01 22.99 13.63
CA LEU A 48 -4.03 22.95 14.69
C LEU A 48 -5.44 22.88 14.09
N SER A 49 -5.55 22.40 12.86
CA SER A 49 -6.81 22.42 12.12
C SER A 49 -7.94 21.64 12.80
N TYR A 50 -9.17 22.08 12.52
CA TYR A 50 -10.42 21.50 13.00
C TYR A 50 -10.58 21.49 14.53
N ASN A 51 -9.77 22.25 15.26
CA ASN A 51 -10.05 22.58 16.64
C ASN A 51 -11.10 23.69 16.72
N LYS A 52 -12.38 23.31 16.74
CA LYS A 52 -13.53 24.23 16.74
C LYS A 52 -13.58 25.17 17.95
N LYS A 53 -12.87 24.84 19.04
CA LYS A 53 -12.79 25.68 20.25
C LYS A 53 -11.63 26.66 20.20
N LEU A 54 -10.67 26.46 19.29
CA LEU A 54 -9.55 27.36 19.08
C LEU A 54 -10.03 28.60 18.33
N THR A 55 -10.10 29.72 19.03
CA THR A 55 -10.57 31.01 18.51
C THR A 55 -9.54 32.10 18.77
N GLY A 56 -9.72 33.28 18.16
CA GLY A 56 -8.81 34.41 18.34
C GLY A 56 -8.52 35.16 17.05
N SER A 57 -7.51 36.02 17.09
CA SER A 57 -6.95 36.68 15.89
C SER A 57 -5.54 36.18 15.60
N LEU A 58 -5.15 36.17 14.32
CA LEU A 58 -3.76 35.89 13.94
C LEU A 58 -2.86 37.08 14.34
N PRO A 59 -1.88 36.89 15.22
CA PRO A 59 -1.03 37.99 15.69
C PRO A 59 0.06 38.31 14.67
N GLN A 60 0.55 39.56 14.67
CA GLN A 60 1.65 39.99 13.78
C GLN A 60 2.95 39.20 14.01
N SER A 61 3.16 38.69 15.23
CA SER A 61 4.33 37.88 15.60
C SER A 61 4.43 36.56 14.83
N ILE A 62 3.37 36.11 14.14
CA ILE A 62 3.44 34.93 13.27
C ILE A 62 4.54 35.07 12.21
N GLY A 63 4.79 36.31 11.74
CA GLY A 63 5.85 36.63 10.78
C GLY A 63 7.28 36.43 11.30
N ASN A 64 7.46 36.16 12.59
CA ASN A 64 8.78 35.88 13.19
C ASN A 64 9.21 34.43 13.01
N LEU A 65 8.31 33.53 12.61
CA LEU A 65 8.62 32.11 12.40
C LEU A 65 9.27 31.88 11.03
N LYS A 66 10.48 32.42 10.81
CA LYS A 66 11.12 32.48 9.48
C LYS A 66 11.32 31.13 8.79
N SER A 67 11.46 30.05 9.56
CA SER A 67 11.61 28.68 9.04
C SER A 67 10.29 27.93 8.87
N LEU A 68 9.14 28.61 9.01
CA LEU A 68 7.83 27.99 8.91
C LEU A 68 7.52 27.69 7.45
N SER A 69 7.45 26.40 7.11
CA SER A 69 7.11 25.91 5.77
C SER A 69 5.63 25.59 5.61
N SER A 70 4.90 25.37 6.71
CA SER A 70 3.49 25.03 6.68
C SER A 70 2.72 25.64 7.86
N LEU A 71 1.66 26.40 7.56
CA LEU A 71 0.73 26.97 8.54
C LEU A 71 -0.71 26.55 8.22
N ILE A 72 -1.28 25.69 9.08
CA ILE A 72 -2.58 25.06 8.88
C ILE A 72 -3.45 25.29 10.12
N LEU A 73 -4.41 26.19 9.99
CA LEU A 73 -5.36 26.58 11.05
C LEU A 73 -6.81 26.52 10.55
N ALA A 74 -7.07 25.63 9.58
CA ALA A 74 -8.36 25.52 8.91
C ALA A 74 -9.44 24.96 9.82
N GLY A 75 -10.69 25.43 9.71
CA GLY A 75 -11.82 24.89 10.48
C GLY A 75 -11.79 25.20 11.98
N CYS A 76 -11.07 26.26 12.35
CA CYS A 76 -11.05 26.85 13.69
C CYS A 76 -12.05 28.02 13.77
N GLY A 77 -12.02 28.78 14.86
CA GLY A 77 -12.82 30.00 15.03
C GLY A 77 -12.00 31.28 14.92
N PHE A 78 -10.92 31.30 14.12
CA PHE A 78 -10.09 32.50 13.96
C PHE A 78 -10.87 33.62 13.27
N SER A 79 -10.64 34.85 13.68
CA SER A 79 -11.35 36.04 13.24
C SER A 79 -10.41 37.25 13.13
N GLY A 80 -10.88 38.33 12.52
CA GLY A 80 -10.04 39.50 12.23
C GLY A 80 -9.18 39.29 10.98
N GLN A 81 -8.23 40.20 10.78
CA GLN A 81 -7.43 40.25 9.55
C GLN A 81 -6.28 39.24 9.55
N ILE A 82 -5.91 38.78 8.35
CA ILE A 82 -4.64 38.08 8.14
C ILE A 82 -3.54 39.15 8.22
N PRO A 83 -2.57 39.06 9.15
CA PRO A 83 -1.56 40.09 9.32
C PRO A 83 -0.60 40.09 8.12
N GLY A 84 -0.32 41.28 7.55
CA GLY A 84 0.61 41.42 6.42
C GLY A 84 2.04 40.89 6.69
N THR A 85 2.42 40.74 7.97
CA THR A 85 3.69 40.10 8.37
C THR A 85 3.79 38.64 7.93
N ILE A 86 2.70 38.02 7.50
CA ILE A 86 2.70 36.68 6.88
C ILE A 86 3.53 36.63 5.59
N GLY A 87 3.63 37.74 4.85
CA GLY A 87 4.51 37.86 3.68
C GLY A 87 6.01 37.88 4.03
N SER A 88 6.36 37.87 5.33
CA SER A 88 7.75 37.76 5.78
C SER A 88 8.20 36.31 6.02
N LEU A 89 7.34 35.33 5.75
CA LEU A 89 7.59 33.89 5.89
C LEU A 89 8.04 33.30 4.55
N GLN A 90 9.28 33.58 4.16
CA GLN A 90 9.79 33.25 2.83
C GLN A 90 9.86 31.75 2.54
N GLU A 91 10.02 30.91 3.56
CA GLU A 91 10.01 29.43 3.44
C GLU A 91 8.59 28.83 3.44
N LEU A 92 7.54 29.65 3.60
CA LEU A 92 6.17 29.17 3.68
C LEU A 92 5.75 28.59 2.32
N ALA A 93 5.44 27.30 2.30
CA ALA A 93 4.97 26.59 1.11
C ALA A 93 3.45 26.37 1.15
N ILE A 94 2.87 26.19 2.33
CA ILE A 94 1.44 25.91 2.50
C ILE A 94 0.84 26.88 3.52
N LEU A 95 -0.16 27.64 3.08
CA LEU A 95 -1.01 28.45 3.94
C LEU A 95 -2.46 27.93 3.84
N HIS A 96 -3.00 27.40 4.94
CA HIS A 96 -4.37 26.90 4.99
C HIS A 96 -5.13 27.49 6.18
N LEU A 97 -5.94 28.52 5.93
CA LEU A 97 -6.77 29.21 6.93
C LEU A 97 -8.27 29.16 6.57
N GLY A 98 -8.68 28.25 5.68
CA GLY A 98 -10.07 28.10 5.26
C GLY A 98 -11.03 27.71 6.39
N LYS A 99 -12.33 27.97 6.20
CA LYS A 99 -13.41 27.69 7.16
C LYS A 99 -13.18 28.37 8.52
N ASN A 100 -12.78 29.64 8.49
CA ASN A 100 -12.66 30.50 9.67
C ASN A 100 -13.59 31.72 9.51
N LYS A 101 -13.44 32.73 10.38
CA LYS A 101 -14.17 34.00 10.36
C LYS A 101 -13.24 35.17 10.03
N LEU A 102 -12.19 34.94 9.22
CA LEU A 102 -11.20 35.96 8.89
C LEU A 102 -11.82 37.03 7.99
N THR A 103 -11.48 38.29 8.24
CA THR A 103 -12.07 39.47 7.58
C THR A 103 -10.98 40.36 6.98
N GLY A 104 -11.39 41.37 6.20
CA GLY A 104 -10.48 42.37 5.63
C GLY A 104 -9.85 41.95 4.31
N PRO A 105 -8.94 42.79 3.77
CA PRO A 105 -8.40 42.58 2.43
C PRO A 105 -7.57 41.30 2.38
N PHE A 106 -7.60 40.63 1.22
CA PHE A 106 -6.64 39.57 0.92
C PHE A 106 -5.21 40.17 0.95
N PRO A 107 -4.23 39.53 1.63
CA PRO A 107 -2.87 40.06 1.75
C PRO A 107 -2.03 39.78 0.50
N ASP A 108 -1.93 40.77 -0.38
CA ASP A 108 -1.11 40.80 -1.61
C ASP A 108 0.39 40.50 -1.34
N GLN A 109 0.89 40.80 -0.13
CA GLN A 109 2.28 40.51 0.26
C GLN A 109 2.64 39.02 0.19
N LEU A 110 1.65 38.11 0.21
CA LEU A 110 1.86 36.67 0.06
C LEU A 110 2.45 36.29 -1.31
N PHE A 111 2.28 37.11 -2.33
CA PHE A 111 2.66 36.76 -3.70
C PHE A 111 3.94 37.41 -4.19
N SER A 112 4.74 37.95 -3.27
CA SER A 112 6.09 38.42 -3.58
C SER A 112 6.92 37.32 -4.24
N SER A 113 7.71 37.65 -5.26
CA SER A 113 8.52 36.68 -6.03
C SER A 113 9.54 35.87 -5.22
N ASN A 114 9.89 36.34 -4.02
CA ASN A 114 10.80 35.68 -3.08
C ASN A 114 10.11 34.67 -2.14
N MET A 115 8.79 34.49 -2.23
CA MET A 115 8.04 33.52 -1.44
C MET A 115 8.15 32.12 -2.05
N THR A 116 8.07 31.07 -1.24
CA THR A 116 8.01 29.67 -1.71
C THR A 116 6.60 29.09 -1.72
N LEU A 117 5.56 29.93 -1.67
CA LEU A 117 4.18 29.48 -1.56
C LEU A 117 3.79 28.61 -2.76
N ILE A 118 3.26 27.43 -2.45
CA ILE A 118 2.71 26.47 -3.40
C ILE A 118 1.19 26.52 -3.35
N HIS A 119 0.61 26.47 -2.15
CA HIS A 119 -0.83 26.44 -1.95
C HIS A 119 -1.29 27.51 -0.95
N VAL A 120 -2.26 28.33 -1.38
CA VAL A 120 -2.98 29.30 -0.55
C VAL A 120 -4.45 28.87 -0.49
N LYS A 121 -4.89 28.38 0.67
CA LYS A 121 -6.24 27.86 0.90
C LYS A 121 -6.97 28.68 1.95
N LEU A 122 -7.86 29.55 1.50
CA LEU A 122 -8.57 30.55 2.32
C LEU A 122 -10.10 30.50 2.14
N LYS A 123 -10.62 29.41 1.56
CA LYS A 123 -12.06 29.26 1.33
C LYS A 123 -12.92 29.44 2.58
N ASN A 124 -14.17 29.86 2.40
CA ASN A 124 -15.18 30.01 3.44
C ASN A 124 -14.66 30.88 4.59
N ASN A 125 -14.35 32.12 4.26
CA ASN A 125 -14.00 33.19 5.19
C ASN A 125 -14.80 34.46 4.79
N MET A 126 -14.47 35.62 5.33
CA MET A 126 -15.06 36.91 4.98
C MET A 126 -14.00 37.87 4.40
N LEU A 127 -13.03 37.33 3.65
CA LEU A 127 -11.97 38.13 3.02
C LEU A 127 -12.55 38.95 1.87
N ASN A 128 -12.16 40.22 1.75
CA ASN A 128 -12.69 41.13 0.75
C ASN A 128 -11.58 41.80 -0.07
N GLY A 129 -11.97 42.72 -0.95
CA GLY A 129 -11.05 43.50 -1.79
C GLY A 129 -10.76 42.81 -3.12
N THR A 130 -9.60 43.14 -3.67
CA THR A 130 -9.13 42.72 -4.98
C THR A 130 -8.06 41.64 -4.83
N LEU A 131 -8.16 40.57 -5.61
CA LEU A 131 -7.05 39.63 -5.76
C LEU A 131 -6.02 40.26 -6.70
N ASP A 132 -4.80 40.50 -6.24
CA ASP A 132 -3.69 40.92 -7.09
C ASP A 132 -2.45 40.06 -6.78
N LEU A 133 -1.94 39.41 -7.82
CA LEU A 133 -0.71 38.59 -7.76
C LEU A 133 0.54 39.43 -8.07
N GLY A 134 0.38 40.68 -8.51
CA GLY A 134 1.45 41.55 -8.96
C GLY A 134 2.05 41.13 -10.31
N ILE A 135 3.09 41.87 -10.71
CA ILE A 135 3.77 41.68 -12.02
C ILE A 135 4.72 40.46 -12.00
N SER A 136 5.16 40.03 -10.82
CA SER A 136 6.04 38.89 -10.63
C SER A 136 5.72 38.19 -9.32
N TYR A 137 5.20 36.96 -9.43
CA TYR A 137 4.88 36.08 -8.31
C TYR A 137 5.73 34.81 -8.34
N SER A 138 5.75 34.06 -7.24
CA SER A 138 6.53 32.84 -7.10
C SER A 138 6.17 31.79 -8.17
N ASN A 139 7.18 31.23 -8.83
CA ASN A 139 7.01 30.12 -9.79
C ASN A 139 6.64 28.79 -9.12
N HIS A 140 6.64 28.72 -7.79
CA HIS A 140 6.20 27.55 -7.04
C HIS A 140 4.68 27.51 -6.83
N LEU A 141 3.98 28.64 -7.07
CA LEU A 141 2.56 28.78 -6.79
C LEU A 141 1.73 27.91 -7.74
N GLN A 142 0.87 27.07 -7.17
CA GLN A 142 0.05 26.11 -7.92
C GLN A 142 -1.45 26.28 -7.67
N LEU A 143 -1.86 26.71 -6.47
CA LEU A 143 -3.27 26.82 -6.11
C LEU A 143 -3.57 28.03 -5.22
N ILE A 144 -4.61 28.78 -5.60
CA ILE A 144 -5.26 29.80 -4.78
C ILE A 144 -6.75 29.45 -4.67
N GLU A 145 -7.17 29.01 -3.48
CA GLU A 145 -8.55 28.63 -3.18
C GLU A 145 -9.19 29.70 -2.28
N LEU A 146 -10.05 30.53 -2.87
CA LEU A 146 -10.75 31.64 -2.23
C LEU A 146 -12.28 31.51 -2.27
N GLN A 147 -12.79 30.32 -2.60
CA GLN A 147 -14.22 30.04 -2.64
C GLN A 147 -14.97 30.55 -1.40
N GLY A 148 -16.16 31.11 -1.55
CA GLY A 148 -17.00 31.51 -0.41
C GLY A 148 -16.38 32.63 0.42
N ASN A 149 -15.93 33.70 -0.24
CA ASN A 149 -15.41 34.94 0.37
C ASN A 149 -16.15 36.16 -0.23
N LEU A 150 -15.62 37.36 -0.02
CA LEU A 150 -16.17 38.64 -0.46
C LEU A 150 -15.25 39.35 -1.49
N ILE A 151 -14.52 38.59 -2.32
CA ILE A 151 -13.63 39.14 -3.35
C ILE A 151 -14.45 39.80 -4.46
N THR A 152 -14.13 41.06 -4.77
CA THR A 152 -14.91 41.89 -5.68
C THR A 152 -14.29 42.08 -7.06
N ASP A 153 -12.98 41.83 -7.19
CA ASP A 153 -12.20 42.06 -8.41
C ASP A 153 -10.92 41.19 -8.44
N PHE A 154 -10.35 40.98 -9.63
CA PHE A 154 -9.09 40.25 -9.86
C PHE A 154 -8.22 41.02 -10.87
N GLU A 155 -7.13 41.61 -10.39
CA GLU A 155 -6.16 42.31 -11.21
C GLU A 155 -5.13 41.36 -11.83
N ASN A 156 -4.64 41.72 -13.02
CA ASN A 156 -3.62 40.98 -13.76
C ASN A 156 -4.00 39.55 -14.18
N GLU A 157 -5.29 39.21 -14.27
CA GLU A 157 -5.80 37.88 -14.68
C GLU A 157 -5.07 37.32 -15.92
N ASP A 158 -4.99 38.11 -16.99
CA ASP A 158 -4.39 37.70 -18.28
C ASP A 158 -2.91 37.29 -18.19
N ARG A 159 -2.22 37.68 -17.12
CA ARG A 159 -0.79 37.41 -16.90
C ARG A 159 -0.55 36.21 -15.99
N VAL A 160 -1.61 35.64 -15.43
CA VAL A 160 -1.51 34.53 -14.49
C VAL A 160 -1.66 33.23 -15.26
N HIS A 161 -0.57 32.46 -15.33
CA HIS A 161 -0.53 31.18 -16.02
C HIS A 161 0.02 30.09 -15.09
N GLY A 162 -0.50 28.87 -15.24
CA GLY A 162 -0.03 27.70 -14.49
C GLY A 162 -0.48 27.64 -13.02
N VAL A 163 -1.30 28.60 -12.55
CA VAL A 163 -1.87 28.63 -11.20
C VAL A 163 -3.36 28.31 -11.27
N GLN A 164 -3.81 27.31 -10.52
CA GLN A 164 -5.23 27.03 -10.36
C GLN A 164 -5.86 28.05 -9.40
N ILE A 165 -6.88 28.78 -9.85
CA ILE A 165 -7.59 29.79 -9.05
C ILE A 165 -9.06 29.38 -8.91
N ILE A 166 -9.56 29.38 -7.68
CA ILE A 166 -10.96 29.03 -7.36
C ILE A 166 -11.58 30.19 -6.59
N LEU A 167 -12.51 30.89 -7.23
CA LEU A 167 -13.22 32.07 -6.69
C LEU A 167 -14.73 31.89 -6.67
N VAL A 168 -15.24 30.68 -6.94
CA VAL A 168 -16.66 30.31 -6.81
C VAL A 168 -17.27 30.88 -5.51
N GLU A 169 -18.54 31.28 -5.52
CA GLU A 169 -19.20 31.91 -4.36
C GLU A 169 -18.51 33.20 -3.86
N ASN A 170 -17.95 34.02 -4.77
CA ASN A 170 -17.52 35.39 -4.47
C ASN A 170 -18.28 36.42 -5.33
N PRO A 171 -18.43 37.69 -4.87
CA PRO A 171 -19.06 38.77 -5.63
C PRO A 171 -18.52 38.98 -7.05
N ILE A 172 -17.23 38.74 -7.28
CA ILE A 172 -16.62 38.79 -8.63
C ILE A 172 -17.34 37.85 -9.62
N CYS A 173 -17.81 36.69 -9.17
CA CYS A 173 -18.49 35.70 -9.99
C CYS A 173 -19.96 36.04 -10.29
N GLU A 174 -20.54 37.01 -9.59
CA GLU A 174 -21.90 37.51 -9.84
C GLU A 174 -21.91 38.62 -10.89
N LYS A 175 -20.82 39.40 -11.02
CA LYS A 175 -20.72 40.54 -11.95
C LYS A 175 -20.42 40.13 -13.39
N THR A 176 -19.71 39.02 -13.58
CA THR A 176 -19.31 38.50 -14.88
C THR A 176 -20.19 37.32 -15.22
N GLU A 177 -20.89 37.33 -16.37
CA GLU A 177 -21.63 36.17 -16.87
C GLU A 177 -20.71 34.93 -16.88
N SER A 178 -20.81 34.05 -15.87
CA SER A 178 -20.42 32.63 -15.71
C SER A 178 -19.42 31.94 -16.68
N ARG A 179 -18.56 32.67 -17.37
CA ARG A 179 -17.63 32.20 -18.40
C ARG A 179 -16.18 32.21 -17.93
N LEU A 180 -15.90 32.82 -16.78
CA LEU A 180 -14.56 32.86 -16.21
C LEU A 180 -14.26 31.54 -15.51
N SER A 181 -13.14 30.92 -15.89
CA SER A 181 -12.75 29.57 -15.48
C SER A 181 -12.66 29.40 -13.95
N TYR A 182 -12.33 30.47 -13.23
CA TYR A 182 -12.23 30.49 -11.76
C TYR A 182 -13.58 30.63 -11.03
N CYS A 183 -14.68 30.90 -11.74
CA CYS A 183 -16.02 31.09 -11.19
C CYS A 183 -16.97 29.91 -11.44
N ASN A 184 -16.53 28.90 -12.20
CA ASN A 184 -17.36 27.73 -12.47
C ASN A 184 -17.16 26.66 -11.41
N ASP A 185 -18.26 26.35 -10.74
CA ASP A 185 -18.33 25.33 -9.72
C ASP A 185 -18.35 23.96 -10.38
N SER A 186 -17.28 23.19 -10.18
CA SER A 186 -17.31 21.75 -10.42
C SER A 186 -17.66 20.97 -9.15
N VAL A 187 -18.28 21.59 -8.13
CA VAL A 187 -18.59 20.96 -6.83
C VAL A 187 -19.90 21.48 -6.20
N SER A 188 -21.07 20.99 -6.64
CA SER A 188 -22.35 21.29 -5.98
C SER A 188 -22.65 20.36 -4.79
N GLN A 189 -22.87 20.96 -3.62
CA GLN A 189 -23.26 20.32 -2.35
C GLN A 189 -24.74 19.85 -2.35
N SER A 190 -25.06 18.75 -1.67
CA SER A 190 -26.39 18.62 -1.02
C SER A 190 -26.37 17.79 0.27
N ASN A 191 -27.07 18.31 1.27
CA ASN A 191 -27.10 17.88 2.67
C ASN A 191 -27.74 16.50 2.91
N SER A 192 -27.20 15.83 3.92
CA SER A 192 -27.71 14.63 4.61
C SER A 192 -29.23 14.63 4.87
N SER A 193 -29.92 13.60 4.39
CA SER A 193 -30.89 12.84 5.19
C SER A 193 -31.15 11.45 4.58
N TYR A 194 -31.24 10.45 5.44
CA TYR A 194 -31.42 9.04 5.13
C TYR A 194 -32.70 8.79 4.30
N VAL A 195 -32.57 8.30 3.06
CA VAL A 195 -33.64 7.56 2.37
C VAL A 195 -33.03 6.46 1.50
N THR A 196 -33.47 5.23 1.73
CA THR A 196 -33.15 4.03 0.96
C THR A 196 -33.74 4.10 -0.46
N ALA A 197 -32.86 3.86 -1.43
CA ALA A 197 -33.08 3.32 -2.78
C ALA A 197 -34.18 3.91 -3.69
N LYS A 198 -33.74 4.63 -4.73
CA LYS A 198 -34.23 4.41 -6.10
C LYS A 198 -33.06 4.05 -7.00
N THR A 199 -33.28 3.02 -7.82
CA THR A 199 -32.35 2.41 -8.78
C THR A 199 -31.93 3.40 -9.87
N CYS A 200 -30.64 3.42 -10.22
CA CYS A 200 -30.14 4.05 -11.45
C CYS A 200 -29.59 2.99 -12.40
N VAL A 201 -30.00 3.10 -13.66
CA VAL A 201 -29.54 2.29 -14.80
C VAL A 201 -28.41 3.06 -15.51
N PRO A 202 -27.31 2.41 -15.94
CA PRO A 202 -26.26 3.10 -16.69
C PRO A 202 -26.77 3.59 -18.05
N LYS A 203 -26.54 4.87 -18.38
CA LYS A 203 -26.68 5.38 -19.75
C LYS A 203 -25.42 5.01 -20.55
N LEU A 204 -25.62 4.32 -21.68
CA LEU A 204 -24.57 4.14 -22.69
C LEU A 204 -24.17 5.51 -23.32
N PRO A 205 -22.91 5.68 -23.74
CA PRO A 205 -22.49 6.88 -24.46
C PRO A 205 -23.16 6.94 -25.84
N THR A 206 -23.75 8.08 -26.16
CA THR A 206 -24.27 8.41 -27.50
C THR A 206 -23.11 8.70 -28.45
N GLU A 207 -23.08 8.02 -29.59
CA GLU A 207 -22.13 8.25 -30.69
C GLU A 207 -22.19 9.70 -31.19
N SER A 208 -21.06 10.41 -31.18
CA SER A 208 -20.90 11.64 -31.94
C SER A 208 -20.44 11.29 -33.36
N LYS A 209 -21.19 11.76 -34.36
CA LYS A 209 -20.87 11.62 -35.79
C LYS A 209 -19.53 12.27 -36.09
N ARG A 210 -18.56 11.49 -36.59
CA ARG A 210 -17.32 12.02 -37.16
C ARG A 210 -17.44 12.11 -38.68
N SER A 211 -17.12 13.29 -39.21
CA SER A 211 -17.11 13.63 -40.63
C SER A 211 -16.10 12.77 -41.41
N ASN A 212 -16.51 12.27 -42.58
CA ASN A 212 -15.68 11.55 -43.53
C ASN A 212 -14.88 12.56 -44.37
N VAL A 213 -13.55 12.55 -44.24
CA VAL A 213 -12.64 13.10 -45.26
C VAL A 213 -11.91 11.91 -45.89
N GLY A 214 -12.20 11.67 -47.17
CA GLY A 214 -11.59 10.61 -47.96
C GLY A 214 -10.15 10.95 -48.36
N ILE A 215 -9.24 9.98 -48.22
CA ILE A 215 -7.89 10.05 -48.78
C ILE A 215 -7.84 9.05 -49.94
N ILE A 216 -7.64 9.58 -51.15
CA ILE A 216 -7.42 8.83 -52.39
C ILE A 216 -6.01 8.24 -52.35
N GLY A 217 -5.89 6.95 -52.66
CA GLY A 217 -4.62 6.23 -52.68
C GLY A 217 -3.77 6.52 -53.92
N ALA A 218 -2.46 6.40 -53.74
CA ALA A 218 -1.51 6.08 -54.80
C ALA A 218 -0.59 4.97 -54.28
N ALA A 219 -0.36 3.98 -55.12
CA ALA A 219 0.22 2.69 -54.77
C ALA A 219 1.68 2.55 -55.21
N VAL A 220 2.31 1.53 -54.60
CA VAL A 220 3.43 0.68 -55.07
C VAL A 220 4.82 1.00 -54.53
N GLY A 221 5.35 0.05 -53.74
CA GLY A 221 6.79 -0.22 -53.63
C GLY A 221 7.29 -0.52 -52.22
N GLY A 222 6.99 -1.70 -51.65
CA GLY A 222 7.62 -2.13 -50.39
C GLY A 222 6.86 -3.21 -49.62
N SER A 223 6.69 -4.39 -50.22
CA SER A 223 5.77 -5.44 -49.75
C SER A 223 6.11 -6.12 -48.43
N VAL A 224 7.14 -5.69 -47.69
CA VAL A 224 7.42 -6.21 -46.32
C VAL A 224 7.32 -5.09 -45.28
N ILE A 225 7.88 -3.92 -45.56
CA ILE A 225 7.84 -2.77 -44.65
C ILE A 225 6.39 -2.27 -44.49
N VAL A 226 5.61 -2.24 -45.57
CA VAL A 226 4.20 -1.84 -45.51
C VAL A 226 3.36 -2.85 -44.73
N LEU A 227 3.68 -4.15 -44.84
CA LEU A 227 3.01 -5.21 -44.07
C LEU A 227 3.38 -5.16 -42.58
N VAL A 228 4.64 -4.84 -42.26
CA VAL A 228 5.10 -4.63 -40.87
C VAL A 228 4.51 -3.35 -40.28
N LEU A 229 4.44 -2.27 -41.04
CA LEU A 229 3.81 -1.02 -40.62
C LEU A 229 2.29 -1.17 -40.48
N LEU A 230 1.64 -1.92 -41.37
CA LEU A 230 0.22 -2.27 -41.22
C LEU A 230 -0.01 -3.17 -40.01
N LEU A 231 0.88 -4.14 -39.74
CA LEU A 231 0.83 -4.93 -38.51
C LEU A 231 1.05 -4.06 -37.28
N PHE A 232 1.97 -3.10 -37.31
CA PHE A 232 2.17 -2.14 -36.22
C PHE A 232 0.96 -1.24 -36.04
N VAL A 233 0.33 -0.75 -37.11
CA VAL A 233 -0.88 0.07 -37.04
C VAL A 233 -2.07 -0.77 -36.60
N VAL A 234 -2.18 -2.03 -36.99
CA VAL A 234 -3.23 -2.95 -36.54
C VAL A 234 -3.01 -3.32 -35.08
N VAL A 235 -1.79 -3.67 -34.65
CA VAL A 235 -1.45 -3.92 -33.24
C VAL A 235 -1.64 -2.65 -32.42
N TYR A 236 -1.23 -1.49 -32.92
CA TYR A 236 -1.45 -0.19 -32.29
C TYR A 236 -2.95 0.11 -32.19
N PHE A 237 -3.72 -0.09 -33.25
CA PHE A 237 -5.17 0.13 -33.27
C PHE A 237 -5.92 -0.89 -32.41
N PHE A 238 -5.49 -2.14 -32.33
CA PHE A 238 -6.05 -3.15 -31.42
C PHE A 238 -5.61 -2.93 -29.97
N SER A 239 -4.40 -2.44 -29.73
CA SER A 239 -3.94 -2.01 -28.40
C SER A 239 -4.66 -0.74 -27.95
N TRP A 240 -4.93 0.18 -28.88
CA TRP A 240 -5.70 1.40 -28.66
C TRP A 240 -7.19 1.09 -28.47
N LYS A 241 -7.74 0.12 -29.22
CA LYS A 241 -9.09 -0.40 -29.04
C LYS A 241 -9.23 -1.27 -27.78
N ARG A 242 -8.15 -1.91 -27.30
CA ARG A 242 -8.08 -2.52 -25.95
C ARG A 242 -8.02 -1.43 -24.88
N ARG A 243 -7.20 -0.38 -25.03
CA ARG A 243 -7.17 0.83 -24.18
C ARG A 243 -8.52 1.57 -24.16
N ALA A 244 -9.32 1.48 -25.22
CA ALA A 244 -10.64 2.10 -25.31
C ALA A 244 -11.79 1.17 -24.86
N LYS A 245 -11.54 -0.14 -24.67
CA LYS A 245 -12.54 -1.12 -24.20
C LYS A 245 -12.43 -1.46 -22.71
N GLN A 246 -11.27 -1.23 -22.09
CA GLN A 246 -11.14 -1.20 -20.63
C GLN A 246 -11.24 0.27 -20.21
N GLY A 247 -12.39 0.62 -19.66
CA GLY A 247 -12.74 2.01 -19.35
C GLY A 247 -11.69 2.69 -18.48
N SER A 248 -11.46 3.97 -18.71
CA SER A 248 -10.75 4.83 -17.77
C SER A 248 -11.40 4.73 -16.39
N PRO A 249 -10.62 4.79 -15.29
CA PRO A 249 -11.20 4.90 -13.95
C PRO A 249 -12.23 6.02 -13.95
N PHE A 250 -13.47 5.68 -13.61
CA PHE A 250 -14.57 6.62 -13.62
C PHE A 250 -14.89 7.05 -12.19
N GLU A 251 -15.33 8.29 -12.06
CA GLU A 251 -15.85 8.80 -10.80
C GLU A 251 -17.16 8.08 -10.48
N ILE A 252 -17.27 7.51 -9.28
CA ILE A 252 -18.47 6.79 -8.86
C ILE A 252 -19.49 7.81 -8.34
N ASP A 253 -20.44 8.18 -9.19
CA ASP A 253 -21.53 9.12 -8.85
C ASP A 253 -22.23 8.72 -7.54
N GLY A 254 -22.26 9.67 -6.59
CA GLY A 254 -22.94 9.54 -5.30
C GLY A 254 -22.26 8.64 -4.25
N CYS A 255 -21.07 8.11 -4.52
CA CYS A 255 -20.28 7.29 -3.58
C CYS A 255 -21.08 6.15 -2.88
N HIS A 256 -22.14 5.66 -3.51
CA HIS A 256 -23.00 4.61 -2.97
C HIS A 256 -22.34 3.24 -3.18
N ILE A 257 -21.33 2.94 -2.37
CA ILE A 257 -20.63 1.66 -2.39
C ILE A 257 -21.10 0.83 -1.20
N THR A 258 -21.62 -0.38 -1.47
CA THR A 258 -22.01 -1.32 -0.41
C THR A 258 -20.76 -1.88 0.25
N VAL A 259 -20.43 -1.37 1.44
CA VAL A 259 -19.38 -1.91 2.29
C VAL A 259 -19.89 -3.18 2.97
N THR A 260 -19.27 -4.32 2.68
CA THR A 260 -19.69 -5.62 3.21
C THR A 260 -18.91 -6.01 4.45
N LYS A 261 -17.63 -5.62 4.55
CA LYS A 261 -16.77 -5.98 5.70
C LYS A 261 -15.56 -5.04 5.84
N ILE A 262 -15.14 -4.77 7.08
CA ILE A 262 -13.83 -4.13 7.35
C ILE A 262 -12.74 -5.19 7.15
N SER A 263 -11.79 -4.94 6.26
CA SER A 263 -10.71 -5.87 5.95
C SER A 263 -9.45 -5.60 6.79
N LYS A 264 -9.05 -4.33 6.94
CA LYS A 264 -7.89 -3.95 7.74
C LYS A 264 -8.00 -2.50 8.21
N GLU A 265 -7.60 -2.24 9.44
CA GLU A 265 -7.65 -0.90 10.05
C GLU A 265 -6.27 -0.50 10.57
N THR A 266 -5.82 0.68 10.17
CA THR A 266 -4.62 1.33 10.73
C THR A 266 -4.99 2.69 11.32
N SER A 267 -4.02 3.38 11.93
CA SER A 267 -4.20 4.73 12.48
C SER A 267 -4.65 5.75 11.41
N ASN A 268 -4.23 5.59 10.15
CA ASN A 268 -4.43 6.58 9.09
C ASN A 268 -5.32 6.11 7.92
N LEU A 269 -5.62 4.81 7.83
CA LEU A 269 -6.27 4.22 6.66
C LEU A 269 -7.20 3.07 7.06
N GLN A 270 -8.40 3.04 6.49
CA GLN A 270 -9.32 1.90 6.56
C GLN A 270 -9.47 1.27 5.18
N VAL A 271 -9.28 -0.04 5.10
CA VAL A 271 -9.53 -0.82 3.89
C VAL A 271 -10.76 -1.69 4.13
N TYR A 272 -11.74 -1.53 3.24
CA TYR A 272 -13.00 -2.26 3.26
C TYR A 272 -13.10 -3.19 2.06
N LEU A 273 -13.78 -4.32 2.26
CA LEU A 273 -14.31 -5.12 1.17
C LEU A 273 -15.67 -4.56 0.78
N GLY A 274 -15.89 -4.40 -0.52
CA GLY A 274 -17.17 -3.99 -1.07
C GLY A 274 -17.55 -4.82 -2.29
N THR A 275 -18.75 -4.56 -2.79
CA THR A 275 -19.27 -5.20 -4.00
C THR A 275 -19.91 -4.14 -4.88
N LEU A 276 -19.52 -4.10 -6.16
CA LEU A 276 -20.15 -3.24 -7.16
C LEU A 276 -21.57 -3.74 -7.49
N PRO A 277 -22.45 -2.89 -8.04
CA PRO A 277 -23.79 -3.31 -8.49
C PRO A 277 -23.78 -4.47 -9.50
N THR A 278 -22.66 -4.65 -10.21
CA THR A 278 -22.40 -5.75 -11.14
C THR A 278 -22.11 -7.09 -10.46
N GLY A 279 -21.93 -7.11 -9.14
CA GLY A 279 -21.55 -8.29 -8.36
C GLY A 279 -20.04 -8.48 -8.20
N GLU A 280 -19.22 -7.60 -8.77
CA GLU A 280 -17.75 -7.67 -8.70
C GLU A 280 -17.25 -7.23 -7.32
N LEU A 281 -16.29 -7.99 -6.76
CA LEU A 281 -15.66 -7.67 -5.48
C LEU A 281 -14.60 -6.58 -5.66
N ILE A 282 -14.60 -5.60 -4.76
CA ILE A 282 -13.69 -4.45 -4.79
C ILE A 282 -13.07 -4.19 -3.41
N ALA A 283 -11.86 -3.63 -3.41
CA ALA A 283 -11.20 -3.13 -2.22
C ALA A 283 -11.34 -1.60 -2.16
N ILE A 284 -11.85 -1.08 -1.05
CA ILE A 284 -12.09 0.36 -0.87
C ILE A 284 -11.13 0.87 0.19
N LYS A 285 -10.21 1.73 -0.22
CA LYS A 285 -9.29 2.44 0.66
C LYS A 285 -9.90 3.79 1.00
N ARG A 286 -10.35 3.95 2.25
CA ARG A 286 -10.91 5.19 2.77
C ARG A 286 -9.89 5.87 3.66
N ALA A 287 -9.63 7.15 3.40
CA ALA A 287 -8.81 7.96 4.30
C ALA A 287 -9.60 8.30 5.58
N LYS A 288 -9.05 7.97 6.76
CA LYS A 288 -9.63 8.38 8.05
C LYS A 288 -9.36 9.88 8.26
N LYS A 289 -10.31 10.73 7.88
CA LYS A 289 -10.26 12.22 7.94
C LYS A 289 -9.22 12.86 6.98
N LEU A 290 -9.54 14.07 6.51
CA LEU A 290 -8.68 14.92 5.67
C LEU A 290 -7.38 15.32 6.39
N THR A 291 -6.42 14.41 6.46
CA THR A 291 -5.02 14.76 6.74
C THR A 291 -4.37 15.23 5.43
N LEU A 292 -3.57 16.29 5.48
CA LEU A 292 -2.92 16.86 4.29
C LEU A 292 -2.02 15.85 3.57
N GLN A 293 -1.37 14.97 4.33
CA GLN A 293 -0.57 13.88 3.78
C GLN A 293 -1.44 12.83 3.06
N GLY A 294 -2.63 12.52 3.59
CA GLY A 294 -3.59 11.62 2.93
C GLY A 294 -4.13 12.20 1.62
N GLY A 295 -4.40 13.50 1.56
CA GLY A 295 -4.89 14.16 0.34
C GLY A 295 -3.85 14.23 -0.79
N VAL A 296 -2.56 14.46 -0.46
CA VAL A 296 -1.47 14.40 -1.46
C VAL A 296 -1.29 12.96 -1.96
N GLN A 297 -1.28 11.97 -1.05
CA GLN A 297 -1.20 10.56 -1.41
C GLN A 297 -2.38 10.14 -2.31
N PHE A 298 -3.59 10.61 -2.00
CA PHE A 298 -4.79 10.35 -2.79
C PHE A 298 -4.70 10.89 -4.22
N LYS A 299 -4.30 12.17 -4.39
CA LYS A 299 -4.15 12.77 -5.73
C LYS A 299 -3.05 12.10 -6.54
N THR A 300 -1.90 11.82 -5.92
CA THR A 300 -0.79 11.10 -6.56
C THR A 300 -1.22 9.71 -7.03
N GLU A 301 -1.96 8.98 -6.20
CA GLU A 301 -2.39 7.62 -6.53
C GLU A 301 -3.42 7.60 -7.69
N ILE A 302 -4.33 8.58 -7.77
CA ILE A 302 -5.23 8.75 -8.93
C ILE A 302 -4.44 9.10 -10.19
N GLU A 303 -3.55 10.08 -10.11
CA GLU A 303 -2.77 10.55 -11.27
C GLU A 303 -1.88 9.44 -11.84
N LEU A 304 -1.25 8.64 -10.98
CA LEU A 304 -0.38 7.55 -11.40
C LEU A 304 -1.18 6.36 -11.92
N LEU A 305 -2.13 5.83 -11.13
CA LEU A 305 -2.85 4.61 -11.48
C LEU A 305 -3.83 4.79 -12.64
N SER A 306 -4.20 6.03 -12.99
CA SER A 306 -4.93 6.30 -14.24
C SER A 306 -4.06 6.16 -15.49
N ARG A 307 -2.73 6.21 -15.37
CA ARG A 307 -1.78 6.14 -16.48
C ARG A 307 -1.11 4.77 -16.60
N VAL A 308 -0.89 4.09 -15.47
CA VAL A 308 -0.16 2.81 -15.43
C VAL A 308 -1.10 1.63 -15.34
N HIS A 309 -0.92 0.63 -16.20
CA HIS A 309 -1.74 -0.59 -16.24
C HIS A 309 -0.86 -1.80 -16.54
N HIS A 310 -0.76 -2.71 -15.59
CA HIS A 310 0.07 -3.90 -15.73
C HIS A 310 -0.45 -5.05 -14.85
N LYS A 311 -0.31 -6.30 -15.31
CA LYS A 311 -0.83 -7.48 -14.62
C LYS A 311 -0.31 -7.66 -13.18
N ASN A 312 0.91 -7.18 -12.93
CA ASN A 312 1.58 -7.23 -11.63
C ASN A 312 1.49 -5.92 -10.83
N LEU A 313 0.58 -5.02 -11.20
CA LEU A 313 0.21 -3.85 -10.40
C LEU A 313 -1.26 -3.98 -10.02
N VAL A 314 -1.64 -3.46 -8.85
CA VAL A 314 -3.05 -3.36 -8.45
C VAL A 314 -3.74 -2.28 -9.27
N SER A 315 -4.84 -2.66 -9.92
CA SER A 315 -5.60 -1.79 -10.80
C SER A 315 -6.55 -0.89 -10.00
N LEU A 316 -6.54 0.41 -10.30
CA LEU A 316 -7.54 1.35 -9.81
C LEU A 316 -8.80 1.20 -10.67
N VAL A 317 -9.90 0.76 -10.06
CA VAL A 317 -11.21 0.62 -10.71
C VAL A 317 -11.89 1.99 -10.79
N GLY A 318 -11.76 2.79 -9.73
CA GLY A 318 -12.35 4.12 -9.66
C GLY A 318 -11.94 4.83 -8.38
N PHE A 319 -12.47 6.03 -8.22
CA PHE A 319 -12.30 6.81 -7.02
C PHE A 319 -13.61 7.53 -6.69
N CYS A 320 -13.75 7.90 -5.43
CA CYS A 320 -14.81 8.76 -4.95
C CYS A 320 -14.17 9.93 -4.20
N PHE A 321 -14.56 11.13 -4.60
CA PHE A 321 -14.11 12.38 -4.00
C PHE A 321 -15.34 13.28 -3.80
N ASP A 322 -16.13 13.02 -2.75
CA ASP A 322 -17.37 13.75 -2.49
C ASP A 322 -17.50 14.09 -1.00
N GLN A 323 -17.99 15.30 -0.68
CA GLN A 323 -18.29 15.79 0.68
C GLN A 323 -17.21 15.57 1.77
N GLY A 324 -15.94 15.48 1.40
CA GLY A 324 -14.83 15.22 2.33
C GLY A 324 -14.48 13.75 2.54
N GLU A 325 -15.14 12.86 1.80
CA GLU A 325 -14.76 11.46 1.64
C GLU A 325 -13.72 11.32 0.53
N GLN A 326 -12.62 10.65 0.84
CA GLN A 326 -11.57 10.30 -0.12
C GLN A 326 -11.45 8.79 -0.14
N MET A 327 -12.02 8.18 -1.18
CA MET A 327 -12.04 6.73 -1.35
C MET A 327 -11.41 6.34 -2.68
N LEU A 328 -10.44 5.44 -2.62
CA LEU A 328 -9.88 4.79 -3.80
C LEU A 328 -10.45 3.38 -3.87
N VAL A 329 -10.96 3.02 -5.05
CA VAL A 329 -11.58 1.72 -5.30
C VAL A 329 -10.67 0.93 -6.22
N TYR A 330 -10.18 -0.20 -5.72
CA TYR A 330 -9.28 -1.10 -6.43
C TYR A 330 -9.97 -2.42 -6.72
N GLU A 331 -9.37 -3.18 -7.63
CA GLU A 331 -9.66 -4.61 -7.73
C GLU A 331 -9.44 -5.28 -6.37
N TYR A 332 -10.35 -6.20 -6.00
CA TYR A 332 -10.15 -6.98 -4.79
C TYR A 332 -9.12 -8.08 -5.03
N VAL A 333 -8.05 -8.08 -4.23
CA VAL A 333 -6.99 -9.09 -4.28
C VAL A 333 -7.16 -10.05 -3.09
N PRO A 334 -7.60 -11.31 -3.34
CA PRO A 334 -8.23 -12.15 -2.32
C PRO A 334 -7.29 -12.76 -1.28
N ASN A 335 -6.04 -13.04 -1.61
CA ASN A 335 -5.09 -13.66 -0.69
C ASN A 335 -4.33 -12.64 0.18
N GLY A 336 -4.72 -11.36 0.13
CA GLY A 336 -4.20 -10.33 1.01
C GLY A 336 -2.74 -9.97 0.74
N THR A 337 -2.02 -9.55 1.79
CA THR A 337 -0.63 -9.07 1.66
C THR A 337 0.37 -10.20 1.78
N LEU A 338 1.49 -10.10 1.07
CA LEU A 338 2.61 -11.04 1.15
C LEU A 338 3.15 -11.17 2.59
N LYS A 339 3.16 -10.08 3.36
CA LYS A 339 3.54 -10.11 4.78
C LYS A 339 2.66 -11.10 5.57
N ASP A 340 1.35 -11.06 5.35
CA ASP A 340 0.41 -11.92 6.07
C ASP A 340 0.58 -13.40 5.65
N SER A 341 1.09 -13.68 4.45
CA SER A 341 1.50 -15.03 4.01
C SER A 341 2.82 -15.47 4.62
N LEU A 342 3.84 -14.61 4.65
CA LEU A 342 5.12 -14.92 5.28
C LEU A 342 5.01 -15.11 6.80
N SER A 343 4.11 -14.39 7.47
CA SER A 343 3.85 -14.59 8.91
C SER A 343 2.94 -15.79 9.22
N GLY A 344 2.36 -16.43 8.20
CA GLY A 344 1.38 -17.50 8.36
C GLY A 344 -0.02 -17.05 8.80
N GLU A 345 -0.27 -15.73 8.92
CA GLU A 345 -1.58 -15.17 9.28
C GLU A 345 -2.66 -15.47 8.23
N SER A 346 -2.28 -15.55 6.95
CA SER A 346 -3.21 -15.88 5.85
C SER A 346 -3.56 -17.38 5.76
N GLY A 347 -2.82 -18.25 6.45
CA GLY A 347 -2.92 -19.70 6.31
C GLY A 347 -2.35 -20.27 5.00
N ILE A 348 -1.79 -19.41 4.13
CA ILE A 348 -1.14 -19.81 2.87
C ILE A 348 0.33 -20.08 3.15
N MET A 349 0.79 -21.30 2.87
CA MET A 349 2.21 -21.64 2.90
C MET A 349 2.86 -21.30 1.56
N LEU A 350 3.88 -20.46 1.61
CA LEU A 350 4.69 -20.13 0.43
C LEU A 350 5.95 -21.00 0.45
N ASN A 351 6.02 -22.00 -0.43
CA ASN A 351 7.22 -22.79 -0.71
C ASN A 351 8.18 -21.98 -1.62
N TRP A 352 8.96 -22.62 -2.51
CA TRP A 352 9.82 -21.89 -3.45
C TRP A 352 9.08 -21.09 -4.52
N ARG A 353 7.74 -21.11 -4.53
CA ARG A 353 6.88 -20.15 -5.23
C ARG A 353 7.16 -18.68 -4.89
N ARG A 354 7.90 -18.42 -3.81
CA ARG A 354 8.51 -17.12 -3.50
C ARG A 354 9.33 -16.56 -4.67
N LEU A 355 9.95 -17.42 -5.49
CA LEU A 355 10.66 -17.01 -6.69
C LEU A 355 9.72 -16.39 -7.73
N GLU A 356 8.54 -16.97 -7.96
CA GLU A 356 7.51 -16.42 -8.87
C GLU A 356 6.99 -15.08 -8.35
N ILE A 357 6.76 -14.97 -7.04
CA ILE A 357 6.32 -13.73 -6.38
C ILE A 357 7.37 -12.62 -6.56
N ALA A 358 8.66 -12.95 -6.39
CA ALA A 358 9.76 -12.03 -6.65
C ALA A 358 9.79 -11.60 -8.12
N LEU A 359 9.64 -12.55 -9.06
CA LEU A 359 9.62 -12.28 -10.50
C LEU A 359 8.49 -11.34 -10.90
N ASP A 360 7.27 -11.61 -10.42
CA ASP A 360 6.09 -10.80 -10.70
C ASP A 360 6.23 -9.38 -10.14
N THR A 361 6.74 -9.25 -8.92
CA THR A 361 7.02 -7.96 -8.30
C THR A 361 8.09 -7.21 -9.10
N ALA A 362 9.16 -7.89 -9.52
CA ALA A 362 10.23 -7.30 -10.34
C ALA A 362 9.72 -6.81 -11.70
N ARG A 363 8.84 -7.58 -12.37
CA ARG A 363 8.20 -7.17 -13.63
C ARG A 363 7.31 -5.94 -13.45
N GLY A 364 6.56 -5.87 -12.35
CA GLY A 364 5.75 -4.70 -12.02
C GLY A 364 6.60 -3.43 -11.86
N LEU A 365 7.72 -3.54 -11.15
CA LEU A 365 8.66 -2.44 -10.94
C LEU A 365 9.41 -2.04 -12.22
N ALA A 366 9.90 -3.01 -12.99
CA ALA A 366 10.55 -2.76 -14.28
C ALA A 366 9.64 -1.98 -15.23
N TYR A 367 8.35 -2.34 -15.28
CA TYR A 367 7.36 -1.60 -16.05
C TYR A 367 7.23 -0.14 -15.58
N LEU A 368 7.22 0.12 -14.27
CA LEU A 368 7.15 1.48 -13.72
C LEU A 368 8.39 2.32 -14.05
N HIS A 369 9.58 1.72 -14.02
CA HIS A 369 10.85 2.42 -14.23
C HIS A 369 11.15 2.68 -15.70
N GLU A 370 10.85 1.73 -16.59
CA GLU A 370 11.39 1.73 -17.95
C GLU A 370 10.32 1.86 -19.04
N LEU A 371 9.06 1.51 -18.74
CA LEU A 371 7.97 1.49 -19.73
C LEU A 371 6.85 2.50 -19.45
N ALA A 372 6.75 3.01 -18.22
CA ALA A 372 5.84 4.09 -17.88
C ALA A 372 6.40 5.44 -18.36
N ASP A 373 5.51 6.31 -18.83
CA ASP A 373 5.87 7.63 -19.33
C ASP A 373 5.00 8.71 -18.66
N PRO A 374 5.59 9.59 -17.82
CA PRO A 374 6.99 9.58 -17.39
C PRO A 374 7.30 8.40 -16.42
N PRO A 375 8.58 8.00 -16.27
CA PRO A 375 8.99 6.95 -15.33
C PRO A 375 8.50 7.21 -13.90
N VAL A 376 8.17 6.14 -13.18
CA VAL A 376 7.57 6.20 -11.84
C VAL A 376 8.45 5.49 -10.82
N ILE A 377 8.91 6.20 -9.79
CA ILE A 377 9.59 5.61 -8.63
C ILE A 377 8.54 5.34 -7.54
N HIS A 378 8.40 4.09 -7.12
CA HIS A 378 7.38 3.64 -6.16
C HIS A 378 7.65 4.10 -4.73
N ARG A 379 8.92 4.04 -4.28
CA ARG A 379 9.45 4.59 -3.02
C ARG A 379 8.98 3.94 -1.71
N ASP A 380 7.99 3.05 -1.77
CA ASP A 380 7.50 2.30 -0.60
C ASP A 380 7.34 0.80 -0.89
N ILE A 381 8.32 0.18 -1.56
CA ILE A 381 8.31 -1.27 -1.79
C ILE A 381 8.57 -2.01 -0.47
N LYS A 382 7.64 -2.91 -0.11
CA LYS A 382 7.66 -3.74 1.11
C LYS A 382 6.60 -4.83 1.03
N SER A 383 6.71 -5.89 1.83
CA SER A 383 5.77 -7.03 1.81
C SER A 383 4.32 -6.70 2.14
N THR A 384 4.03 -5.59 2.82
CA THR A 384 2.62 -5.15 3.03
C THR A 384 1.99 -4.50 1.81
N ASN A 385 2.83 -4.06 0.86
CA ASN A 385 2.42 -3.38 -0.37
C ASN A 385 2.50 -4.33 -1.58
N VAL A 386 2.80 -5.61 -1.37
CA VAL A 386 2.69 -6.66 -2.38
C VAL A 386 1.52 -7.55 -2.01
N LEU A 387 0.53 -7.65 -2.90
CA LEU A 387 -0.68 -8.46 -2.71
C LEU A 387 -0.64 -9.72 -3.58
N LEU A 388 -1.36 -10.76 -3.17
CA LEU A 388 -1.43 -12.04 -3.87
C LEU A 388 -2.83 -12.31 -4.43
N ASP A 389 -2.94 -12.54 -5.75
CA ASP A 389 -4.22 -12.87 -6.38
C ASP A 389 -4.64 -14.32 -6.15
N ASN A 390 -5.78 -14.75 -6.72
CA ASN A 390 -6.31 -16.13 -6.60
C ASN A 390 -5.30 -17.21 -7.00
N HIS A 391 -4.38 -16.88 -7.90
CA HIS A 391 -3.36 -17.78 -8.39
C HIS A 391 -2.02 -17.56 -7.69
N LEU A 392 -1.96 -16.77 -6.61
CA LEU A 392 -0.73 -16.35 -5.92
C LEU A 392 0.25 -15.57 -6.81
N ASN A 393 -0.23 -14.94 -7.89
CA ASN A 393 0.60 -13.98 -8.62
C ASN A 393 0.73 -12.70 -7.79
N ALA A 394 1.91 -12.07 -7.85
CA ALA A 394 2.16 -10.86 -7.09
C ALA A 394 1.67 -9.61 -7.83
N LYS A 395 1.03 -8.71 -7.07
CA LYS A 395 0.59 -7.38 -7.51
C LYS A 395 1.12 -6.30 -6.56
N VAL A 396 1.88 -5.35 -7.10
CA VAL A 396 2.38 -4.19 -6.34
C VAL A 396 1.24 -3.19 -6.14
N ALA A 397 1.09 -2.71 -4.90
CA ALA A 397 0.01 -1.85 -4.44
C ALA A 397 0.54 -0.61 -3.71
N ASN A 398 -0.36 0.34 -3.43
CA ASN A 398 -0.13 1.50 -2.57
C ASN A 398 0.88 2.53 -3.13
N PHE A 399 0.43 3.28 -4.13
CA PHE A 399 1.24 4.26 -4.87
C PHE A 399 1.22 5.66 -4.25
N GLY A 400 0.71 5.81 -3.02
CA GLY A 400 0.54 7.12 -2.39
C GLY A 400 1.86 7.88 -2.17
N LEU A 401 3.00 7.20 -2.04
CA LEU A 401 4.31 7.82 -1.89
C LEU A 401 5.11 7.94 -3.19
N SER A 402 4.59 7.36 -4.28
CA SER A 402 5.26 7.28 -5.57
C SER A 402 5.49 8.67 -6.18
N LYS A 403 6.50 8.78 -7.05
CA LYS A 403 6.89 10.04 -7.67
C LYS A 403 7.18 9.87 -9.15
N LEU A 404 6.68 10.80 -9.97
CA LEU A 404 7.03 10.91 -11.38
C LEU A 404 8.43 11.52 -11.51
N VAL A 405 9.25 10.92 -12.36
CA VAL A 405 10.54 11.48 -12.77
C VAL A 405 10.26 12.39 -13.97
N GLY A 406 10.23 13.71 -13.75
CA GLY A 406 9.94 14.67 -14.81
C GLY A 406 11.09 14.82 -15.81
N ASP A 407 10.78 15.27 -17.03
CA ASP A 407 11.76 15.61 -18.07
C ASP A 407 12.64 16.78 -17.62
N SER A 408 13.75 16.47 -16.96
CA SER A 408 14.89 17.37 -16.86
C SER A 408 16.12 16.50 -16.70
N GLU A 409 17.11 16.74 -17.56
CA GLU A 409 18.53 16.29 -17.67
C GLU A 409 19.28 15.79 -16.40
N LYS A 410 18.61 15.18 -15.42
CA LYS A 410 19.11 14.78 -14.11
C LYS A 410 18.59 13.38 -13.81
N ASP A 411 19.50 12.43 -13.66
CA ASP A 411 19.23 11.01 -13.33
C ASP A 411 18.62 10.78 -11.92
N HIS A 412 18.14 11.83 -11.25
CA HIS A 412 17.70 11.78 -9.85
C HIS A 412 16.67 12.88 -9.54
N VAL A 413 15.82 12.60 -8.56
CA VAL A 413 14.82 13.53 -8.04
C VAL A 413 15.20 13.92 -6.62
N THR A 414 15.58 15.19 -6.40
CA THR A 414 15.81 15.69 -5.03
C THR A 414 14.48 15.83 -4.31
N THR A 415 14.30 15.16 -3.17
CA THR A 415 13.02 15.16 -2.44
C THR A 415 13.20 14.80 -0.97
N GLN A 416 12.31 15.29 -0.11
CA GLN A 416 12.25 14.88 1.32
C GLN A 416 12.30 13.36 1.46
N VAL A 417 13.06 12.81 2.40
CA VAL A 417 13.07 11.35 2.60
C VAL A 417 11.69 10.86 3.08
N LYS A 418 11.10 9.92 2.33
CA LYS A 418 9.88 9.18 2.70
C LYS A 418 10.03 7.73 2.28
N GLY A 419 9.50 6.81 3.08
CA GLY A 419 9.54 5.37 2.89
C GLY A 419 9.36 4.65 4.24
N THR A 420 9.45 3.32 4.23
CA THR A 420 9.34 2.51 5.46
C THR A 420 10.71 2.15 6.01
N MET A 421 10.94 2.44 7.30
CA MET A 421 12.22 2.14 7.97
C MET A 421 12.60 0.65 7.80
N GLY A 422 13.84 0.40 7.38
CA GLY A 422 14.37 -0.92 7.01
C GLY A 422 14.37 -1.22 5.51
N TYR A 423 13.51 -0.53 4.74
CA TYR A 423 13.47 -0.62 3.26
C TYR A 423 14.07 0.60 2.57
N ILE A 424 14.23 1.72 3.31
CA ILE A 424 14.77 2.97 2.76
C ILE A 424 16.23 2.75 2.33
N ASP A 425 16.50 3.11 1.08
CA ASP A 425 17.83 3.18 0.49
C ASP A 425 18.76 4.11 1.31
N PRO A 426 19.93 3.64 1.76
CA PRO A 426 20.88 4.44 2.54
C PRO A 426 21.46 5.63 1.78
N GLU A 427 21.67 5.50 0.45
CA GLU A 427 22.16 6.60 -0.40
C GLU A 427 21.10 7.69 -0.47
N TYR A 428 19.85 7.33 -0.78
CA TYR A 428 18.73 8.27 -0.78
C TYR A 428 18.50 8.90 0.60
N TYR A 429 18.62 8.13 1.68
CA TYR A 429 18.49 8.65 3.05
C TYR A 429 19.53 9.75 3.33
N THR A 430 20.76 9.54 2.90
CA THR A 430 21.90 10.43 3.20
C THR A 430 21.93 11.63 2.25
N THR A 431 21.69 11.41 0.96
CA THR A 431 21.84 12.42 -0.09
C THR A 431 20.55 13.17 -0.43
N GLN A 432 19.39 12.63 -0.03
CA GLN A 432 18.05 13.09 -0.44
C GLN A 432 17.80 13.03 -1.96
N ARG A 433 18.64 12.27 -2.69
CA ARG A 433 18.50 12.03 -4.13
C ARG A 433 17.77 10.71 -4.31
N LEU A 434 16.54 10.79 -4.81
CA LEU A 434 15.72 9.62 -5.11
C LEU A 434 15.96 9.19 -6.56
N THR A 435 16.27 7.93 -6.77
CA THR A 435 16.42 7.32 -8.11
C THR A 435 15.59 6.05 -8.20
N GLU A 436 15.44 5.49 -9.39
CA GLU A 436 14.86 4.16 -9.59
C GLU A 436 15.66 3.06 -8.85
N ARG A 437 16.96 3.30 -8.60
CA ARG A 437 17.82 2.41 -7.81
C ARG A 437 17.46 2.37 -6.33
N SER A 438 16.71 3.36 -5.83
CA SER A 438 16.16 3.31 -4.47
C SER A 438 15.07 2.23 -4.34
N ASP A 439 14.27 2.02 -5.38
CA ASP A 439 13.30 0.90 -5.41
C ASP A 439 14.00 -0.46 -5.53
N VAL A 440 15.11 -0.53 -6.27
CA VAL A 440 15.94 -1.74 -6.35
C VAL A 440 16.44 -2.17 -4.97
N TYR A 441 16.91 -1.21 -4.16
CA TYR A 441 17.31 -1.48 -2.77
C TYR A 441 16.15 -2.03 -1.93
N SER A 442 14.99 -1.34 -1.96
CA SER A 442 13.80 -1.79 -1.24
C SER A 442 13.33 -3.19 -1.70
N PHE A 443 13.45 -3.49 -3.00
CA PHE A 443 13.17 -4.81 -3.56
C PHE A 443 14.17 -5.88 -3.09
N GLY A 444 15.47 -5.56 -3.01
CA GLY A 444 16.47 -6.46 -2.44
C GLY A 444 16.18 -6.82 -0.98
N VAL A 445 15.75 -5.85 -0.16
CA VAL A 445 15.29 -6.11 1.21
C VAL A 445 14.07 -7.04 1.22
N LEU A 446 13.13 -6.86 0.28
CA LEU A 446 11.97 -7.76 0.12
C LEU A 446 12.39 -9.18 -0.27
N MET A 447 13.40 -9.35 -1.14
CA MET A 447 13.95 -10.67 -1.48
C MET A 447 14.55 -11.37 -0.26
N LEU A 448 15.22 -10.62 0.62
CA LEU A 448 15.73 -11.17 1.88
C LEU A 448 14.59 -11.53 2.84
N GLU A 449 13.53 -10.73 2.91
CA GLU A 449 12.33 -11.09 3.68
C GLU A 449 11.65 -12.35 3.11
N LEU A 450 11.64 -12.55 1.79
CA LEU A 450 11.14 -13.77 1.17
C LEU A 450 11.93 -15.01 1.61
N ILE A 451 13.26 -14.99 1.67
CA ILE A 451 14.03 -16.19 2.05
C ILE A 451 14.08 -16.45 3.56
N THR A 452 13.83 -15.43 4.38
CA THR A 452 13.92 -15.54 5.85
C THR A 452 12.57 -15.59 6.55
N ALA A 453 11.50 -15.10 5.90
CA ALA A 453 10.21 -14.78 6.53
C ALA A 453 10.32 -13.87 7.77
N ARG A 454 11.41 -13.10 7.89
CA ARG A 454 11.67 -12.20 9.02
C ARG A 454 11.52 -10.75 8.61
N ARG A 455 10.98 -9.94 9.51
CA ARG A 455 10.85 -8.49 9.30
C ARG A 455 12.24 -7.88 9.11
N PRO A 456 12.41 -6.86 8.24
CA PRO A 456 13.74 -6.30 7.98
C PRO A 456 14.45 -5.76 9.22
N ILE A 457 13.70 -5.19 10.17
CA ILE A 457 14.22 -4.75 11.46
C ILE A 457 13.48 -5.52 12.57
N GLU A 458 14.23 -6.29 13.35
CA GLU A 458 13.71 -7.04 14.48
C GLU A 458 14.72 -7.00 15.64
N ARG A 459 14.28 -6.59 16.84
CA ARG A 459 15.10 -6.52 18.07
C ARG A 459 16.44 -5.77 17.88
N GLY A 460 16.42 -4.70 17.07
CA GLY A 460 17.61 -3.90 16.77
C GLY A 460 18.59 -4.53 15.76
N LYS A 461 18.28 -5.71 15.23
CA LYS A 461 19.04 -6.33 14.14
C LYS A 461 18.42 -5.97 12.80
N TYR A 462 19.29 -5.78 11.80
CA TYR A 462 18.90 -5.48 10.44
C TYR A 462 19.22 -6.67 9.54
N ILE A 463 18.21 -7.15 8.79
CA ILE A 463 18.30 -8.38 8.00
C ILE A 463 19.45 -8.37 6.98
N VAL A 464 19.65 -7.26 6.27
CA VAL A 464 20.72 -7.14 5.26
C VAL A 464 22.08 -7.36 5.90
N ARG A 465 22.31 -6.73 7.06
CA ARG A 465 23.56 -6.90 7.81
C ARG A 465 23.73 -8.33 8.30
N GLU A 466 22.67 -8.95 8.84
CA GLU A 466 22.72 -10.30 9.39
C GLU A 466 23.04 -11.34 8.31
N VAL A 467 22.35 -11.27 7.16
CA VAL A 467 22.61 -12.13 5.99
C VAL A 467 24.02 -11.88 5.47
N ARG A 468 24.42 -10.62 5.25
CA ARG A 468 25.76 -10.25 4.77
C ARG A 468 26.89 -10.80 5.66
N THR A 469 26.72 -10.79 6.97
CA THR A 469 27.72 -11.32 7.91
C THR A 469 27.74 -12.85 8.02
N THR A 470 26.64 -13.51 7.70
CA THR A 470 26.51 -14.98 7.81
C THR A 470 26.89 -15.70 6.52
N LEU A 471 26.77 -14.99 5.39
CA LEU A 471 26.99 -15.49 4.03
C LEU A 471 28.42 -16.01 3.86
N ASP A 472 28.53 -17.30 3.58
CA ASP A 472 29.79 -18.00 3.30
C ASP A 472 29.65 -18.80 2.01
N LYS A 473 30.15 -18.24 0.91
CA LYS A 473 30.04 -18.82 -0.45
C LYS A 473 30.69 -20.19 -0.61
N THR A 474 31.48 -20.63 0.37
CA THR A 474 32.15 -21.94 0.33
C THR A 474 31.28 -23.07 0.89
N LYS A 475 30.15 -22.73 1.51
CA LYS A 475 29.24 -23.68 2.18
C LYS A 475 27.92 -23.77 1.43
N ASP A 476 27.27 -24.93 1.59
CA ASP A 476 25.93 -25.18 1.08
C ASP A 476 24.94 -24.10 1.53
N LEU A 477 24.06 -23.66 0.62
CA LEU A 477 23.11 -22.56 0.79
C LEU A 477 23.74 -21.30 1.42
N TYR A 478 25.02 -21.06 1.14
CA TYR A 478 25.84 -19.99 1.71
C TYR A 478 25.85 -19.93 3.24
N ASN A 479 25.72 -21.06 3.95
CA ASN A 479 25.64 -21.15 5.41
C ASN A 479 24.40 -20.45 6.02
N LEU A 480 23.36 -20.21 5.21
CA LEU A 480 22.16 -19.49 5.64
C LEU A 480 21.09 -20.36 6.30
N HIS A 481 21.34 -21.65 6.52
CA HIS A 481 20.37 -22.59 7.12
C HIS A 481 19.73 -22.08 8.43
N THR A 482 20.46 -21.28 9.21
CA THR A 482 19.99 -20.73 10.51
C THR A 482 19.10 -19.49 10.38
N VAL A 483 19.12 -18.84 9.22
CA VAL A 483 18.40 -17.59 8.93
C VAL A 483 17.26 -17.83 7.93
N LEU A 484 17.33 -18.93 7.18
CA LEU A 484 16.31 -19.39 6.25
C LEU A 484 14.99 -19.73 6.95
N ASP A 485 13.89 -19.39 6.29
CA ASP A 485 12.56 -19.75 6.75
C ASP A 485 12.36 -21.28 6.75
N LEU A 486 11.76 -21.81 7.82
CA LEU A 486 11.48 -23.24 7.97
C LEU A 486 10.55 -23.77 6.87
N GLY A 487 9.69 -22.92 6.32
CA GLY A 487 8.84 -23.26 5.16
C GLY A 487 9.61 -23.49 3.86
N ILE A 488 10.88 -23.06 3.79
CA ILE A 488 11.83 -23.32 2.70
C ILE A 488 12.72 -24.53 3.05
N VAL A 489 13.13 -24.64 4.32
CA VAL A 489 14.07 -25.67 4.80
C VAL A 489 13.50 -27.09 4.76
N GLY A 490 12.17 -27.28 4.86
CA GLY A 490 11.53 -28.60 4.68
C GLY A 490 11.70 -29.21 3.27
N PHE A 491 12.13 -28.41 2.29
CA PHE A 491 12.33 -28.78 0.87
C PHE A 491 13.81 -28.69 0.44
N ALA A 492 14.71 -28.42 1.39
CA ALA A 492 16.07 -27.91 1.12
C ALA A 492 17.12 -29.00 0.85
N THR A 493 16.81 -30.01 0.03
CA THR A 493 17.86 -30.87 -0.55
C THR A 493 18.21 -30.50 -1.99
N ARG A 494 17.46 -29.59 -2.63
CA ARG A 494 17.88 -28.93 -3.89
C ARG A 494 17.05 -27.68 -4.22
N LEU A 495 17.39 -26.54 -3.64
CA LEU A 495 16.86 -25.25 -4.11
C LEU A 495 17.72 -24.77 -5.28
N ASP A 496 17.52 -25.37 -6.45
CA ASP A 496 18.25 -25.00 -7.67
C ASP A 496 18.10 -23.49 -7.92
N GLY A 497 19.23 -22.78 -7.98
CA GLY A 497 19.26 -21.33 -8.19
C GLY A 497 19.04 -20.46 -6.94
N PHE A 498 18.95 -21.06 -5.74
CA PHE A 498 18.89 -20.30 -4.47
C PHE A 498 20.10 -19.39 -4.26
N GLU A 499 21.31 -19.91 -4.50
CA GLU A 499 22.55 -19.15 -4.34
C GLU A 499 22.59 -17.95 -5.30
N SER A 500 22.16 -18.15 -6.55
CA SER A 500 22.00 -17.07 -7.53
C SER A 500 20.95 -16.05 -7.08
N PHE A 501 19.84 -16.49 -6.47
CA PHE A 501 18.82 -15.61 -5.92
C PHE A 501 19.34 -14.77 -4.76
N VAL A 502 20.15 -15.36 -3.87
CA VAL A 502 20.82 -14.64 -2.77
C VAL A 502 21.85 -13.65 -3.32
N ASP A 503 22.67 -14.05 -4.30
CA ASP A 503 23.65 -13.15 -4.92
C ASP A 503 22.99 -11.96 -5.60
N LEU A 504 21.83 -12.17 -6.25
CA LEU A 504 21.02 -11.08 -6.80
C LEU A 504 20.45 -10.18 -5.71
N ALA A 505 19.88 -10.76 -4.65
CA ALA A 505 19.36 -9.98 -3.52
C ALA A 505 20.46 -9.12 -2.88
N MET A 506 21.67 -9.66 -2.73
CA MET A 506 22.82 -8.93 -2.17
C MET A 506 23.28 -7.78 -3.07
N ARG A 507 23.32 -7.96 -4.40
CA ARG A 507 23.60 -6.87 -5.35
C ARG A 507 22.54 -5.77 -5.34
N CYS A 508 21.27 -6.13 -5.16
CA CYS A 508 20.20 -5.14 -5.05
C CYS A 508 20.36 -4.23 -3.82
N VAL A 509 20.97 -4.73 -2.72
CA VAL A 509 21.15 -4.00 -1.45
C VAL A 509 22.56 -3.45 -1.24
N GLU A 510 23.31 -3.23 -2.32
CA GLU A 510 24.58 -2.50 -2.25
C GLU A 510 24.37 -1.05 -1.79
N ASP A 511 25.36 -0.50 -1.09
CA ASP A 511 25.21 0.80 -0.43
C ASP A 511 25.08 1.95 -1.46
N GLU A 512 25.81 1.87 -2.58
CA GLU A 512 25.76 2.83 -3.69
C GLU A 512 24.81 2.37 -4.80
N GLY A 513 23.94 3.26 -5.28
CA GLY A 513 22.93 2.96 -6.29
C GLY A 513 23.49 2.56 -7.65
N VAL A 514 24.71 3.00 -7.99
CA VAL A 514 25.39 2.67 -9.25
C VAL A 514 25.83 1.21 -9.34
N ASP A 515 26.04 0.55 -8.20
CA ASP A 515 26.44 -0.86 -8.13
C ASP A 515 25.24 -1.81 -8.16
N ARG A 516 24.03 -1.27 -8.07
CA ARG A 516 22.78 -2.03 -8.12
C ARG A 516 22.41 -2.30 -9.58
N PRO A 517 21.77 -3.45 -9.91
CA PRO A 517 21.20 -3.72 -11.23
C PRO A 517 19.91 -2.91 -11.50
N THR A 518 19.45 -2.82 -12.75
CA THR A 518 18.13 -2.25 -13.05
C THR A 518 17.02 -3.26 -12.75
N MET A 519 15.77 -2.81 -12.59
CA MET A 519 14.68 -3.75 -12.34
C MET A 519 14.41 -4.70 -13.52
N SER A 520 14.67 -4.30 -14.77
CA SER A 520 14.64 -5.24 -15.91
C SER A 520 15.76 -6.28 -15.87
N GLU A 521 16.98 -5.90 -15.47
CA GLU A 521 18.08 -6.85 -15.26
C GLU A 521 17.74 -7.85 -14.16
N VAL A 522 17.21 -7.35 -13.03
CA VAL A 522 16.72 -8.16 -11.91
C VAL A 522 15.64 -9.12 -12.37
N ALA A 523 14.61 -8.65 -13.08
CA ALA A 523 13.51 -9.49 -13.56
C ALA A 523 14.01 -10.59 -14.52
N LYS A 524 14.93 -10.25 -15.43
CA LYS A 524 15.53 -11.20 -16.38
C LYS A 524 16.38 -12.26 -15.67
N GLU A 525 17.13 -11.86 -14.64
CA GLU A 525 17.94 -12.79 -13.88
C GLU A 525 17.09 -13.74 -13.04
N ILE A 526 16.04 -13.24 -12.37
CA ILE A 526 15.07 -14.09 -11.66
C ILE A 526 14.37 -15.04 -12.64
N GLU A 527 14.01 -14.58 -13.84
CA GLU A 527 13.43 -15.43 -14.87
C GLU A 527 14.40 -16.55 -15.32
N THR A 528 15.69 -16.25 -15.42
CA THR A 528 16.73 -17.24 -15.73
C THR A 528 16.85 -18.27 -14.61
N ILE A 529 16.83 -17.82 -13.35
CA ILE A 529 16.80 -18.70 -12.16
C ILE A 529 15.56 -19.60 -12.20
N ALA A 530 14.40 -19.04 -12.56
CA ALA A 530 13.13 -19.76 -12.63
C ALA A 530 13.01 -20.72 -13.82
N GLN A 531 13.81 -20.57 -14.89
CA GLN A 531 13.77 -21.46 -16.06
C GLN A 531 14.61 -22.74 -15.89
N HIS A 532 15.31 -22.90 -14.75
CA HIS A 532 15.97 -24.17 -14.44
C HIS A 532 14.94 -25.30 -14.25
N PRO A 533 15.23 -26.55 -14.67
CA PRO A 533 14.21 -27.58 -14.96
C PRO A 533 13.36 -28.08 -13.78
N SER A 534 13.63 -27.63 -12.56
CA SER A 534 13.01 -28.11 -11.32
C SER A 534 11.87 -27.22 -10.79
N SER A 535 11.58 -26.08 -11.43
CA SER A 535 10.64 -25.04 -10.95
C SER A 535 9.17 -25.18 -11.40
N ASN A 536 8.85 -26.14 -12.27
CA ASN A 536 7.54 -26.21 -12.95
C ASN A 536 6.44 -26.99 -12.19
N LEU A 537 6.64 -27.36 -10.92
CA LEU A 537 5.78 -28.36 -10.24
C LEU A 537 4.58 -27.82 -9.44
N ASP A 538 4.41 -26.51 -9.26
CA ASP A 538 3.47 -25.96 -8.25
C ASP A 538 2.20 -25.29 -8.80
N LYS A 539 1.64 -25.76 -9.93
CA LYS A 539 0.43 -25.15 -10.53
C LYS A 539 -0.91 -25.63 -9.95
N GLU A 540 -0.94 -26.58 -9.03
CA GLU A 540 -2.20 -26.99 -8.38
C GLU A 540 -2.03 -27.17 -6.87
N SER A 541 -3.07 -26.78 -6.11
CA SER A 541 -3.33 -27.09 -4.69
C SER A 541 -2.99 -26.05 -3.59
N THR A 542 -3.76 -24.95 -3.53
CA THR A 542 -3.81 -24.07 -2.32
C THR A 542 -4.84 -24.51 -1.28
N SER A 543 -5.66 -25.54 -1.56
CA SER A 543 -6.69 -26.06 -0.64
C SER A 543 -6.35 -27.37 0.06
N THR A 544 -5.28 -28.07 -0.35
CA THR A 544 -5.00 -29.47 0.06
C THR A 544 -3.67 -29.65 0.79
N SER A 545 -2.85 -28.60 0.91
CA SER A 545 -1.43 -28.67 1.32
C SER A 545 -1.17 -29.40 2.65
N GLY A 546 -2.08 -29.33 3.62
CA GLY A 546 -1.91 -30.02 4.91
C GLY A 546 -2.10 -31.54 4.88
N TYR A 547 -2.71 -32.08 3.83
CA TYR A 547 -2.95 -33.53 3.65
C TYR A 547 -1.94 -34.18 2.70
N ILE A 548 -1.12 -33.39 2.01
CA ILE A 548 -0.18 -33.93 1.02
C ILE A 548 0.96 -34.64 1.73
N ASP A 549 1.17 -35.89 1.33
CA ASP A 549 2.26 -36.74 1.77
C ASP A 549 3.63 -36.08 1.57
N PRO A 550 4.46 -35.91 2.62
CA PRO A 550 5.83 -35.44 2.50
C PRO A 550 6.67 -36.21 1.48
N GLU A 551 6.43 -37.51 1.32
CA GLU A 551 7.17 -38.38 0.40
C GLU A 551 6.80 -38.12 -1.07
N TYR A 552 5.62 -37.54 -1.34
CA TYR A 552 5.26 -37.09 -2.68
C TYR A 552 6.24 -36.02 -3.18
N TYR A 553 6.71 -35.14 -2.30
CA TYR A 553 7.64 -34.08 -2.67
C TYR A 553 9.06 -34.59 -2.95
N THR A 554 9.46 -35.72 -2.38
CA THR A 554 10.79 -36.32 -2.61
C THR A 554 10.81 -37.31 -3.78
N THR A 555 9.75 -38.09 -3.94
CA THR A 555 9.69 -39.19 -4.94
C THR A 555 8.89 -38.84 -6.18
N GLN A 556 8.06 -37.79 -6.13
CA GLN A 556 7.06 -37.43 -7.15
C GLN A 556 6.10 -38.56 -7.51
N ARG A 557 5.91 -39.52 -6.59
CA ARG A 557 5.00 -40.65 -6.78
C ARG A 557 3.91 -40.58 -5.73
N LEU A 558 2.66 -40.47 -6.18
CA LEU A 558 1.52 -40.80 -5.34
C LEU A 558 1.42 -42.32 -5.28
N THR A 559 1.47 -42.84 -4.07
CA THR A 559 1.31 -44.27 -3.82
C THR A 559 0.06 -44.50 -3.01
N GLU A 560 -0.38 -45.75 -2.89
CA GLU A 560 -1.42 -46.14 -1.93
C GLU A 560 -1.07 -45.74 -0.48
N ARG A 561 0.23 -45.51 -0.17
CA ARG A 561 0.71 -45.03 1.13
C ARG A 561 0.55 -43.52 1.32
N SER A 562 0.35 -42.78 0.24
CA SER A 562 0.04 -41.34 0.28
C SER A 562 -1.42 -41.09 0.67
N ASP A 563 -2.32 -42.01 0.30
CA ASP A 563 -3.71 -42.00 0.78
C ASP A 563 -3.78 -42.31 2.29
N VAL A 564 -2.96 -43.25 2.76
CA VAL A 564 -2.82 -43.56 4.19
C VAL A 564 -2.35 -42.34 4.98
N TYR A 565 -1.40 -41.58 4.45
CA TYR A 565 -0.94 -40.33 5.08
C TYR A 565 -2.06 -39.30 5.20
N SER A 566 -2.75 -39.04 4.08
CA SER A 566 -3.87 -38.09 4.03
C SER A 566 -4.96 -38.48 5.04
N PHE A 567 -5.24 -39.78 5.16
CA PHE A 567 -6.18 -40.32 6.12
C PHE A 567 -5.70 -40.18 7.58
N GLY A 568 -4.41 -40.39 7.84
CA GLY A 568 -3.81 -40.13 9.15
C GLY A 568 -3.94 -38.66 9.59
N VAL A 569 -3.77 -37.72 8.67
CA VAL A 569 -3.99 -36.29 8.93
C VAL A 569 -5.46 -36.01 9.29
N LEU A 570 -6.41 -36.65 8.59
CA LEU A 570 -7.84 -36.57 8.92
C LEU A 570 -8.14 -37.12 10.32
N MET A 571 -7.51 -38.23 10.72
CA MET A 571 -7.66 -38.78 12.07
C MET A 571 -7.20 -37.80 13.15
N LEU A 572 -6.10 -37.07 12.90
CA LEU A 572 -5.61 -36.04 13.82
C LEU A 572 -6.52 -34.81 13.87
N GLU A 573 -7.07 -34.39 12.73
CA GLU A 573 -8.06 -33.31 12.66
C GLU A 573 -9.32 -33.66 13.48
N LEU A 574 -9.79 -34.90 13.43
CA LEU A 574 -10.96 -35.36 14.21
C LEU A 574 -10.75 -35.23 15.74
N ILE A 575 -9.56 -35.56 16.25
CA ILE A 575 -9.30 -35.54 17.70
C ILE A 575 -8.90 -34.17 18.24
N THR A 576 -8.49 -33.25 17.37
CA THR A 576 -8.09 -31.88 17.75
C THR A 576 -9.16 -30.84 17.43
N ALA A 577 -10.11 -31.16 16.55
CA ALA A 577 -11.05 -30.23 15.94
C ALA A 577 -10.38 -29.01 15.28
N ARG A 578 -9.13 -29.18 14.83
CA ARG A 578 -8.34 -28.14 14.14
C ARG A 578 -8.06 -28.55 12.71
N ARG A 579 -8.05 -27.57 11.81
CA ARG A 579 -7.54 -27.78 10.45
C ARG A 579 -6.10 -28.28 10.51
N PRO A 580 -5.63 -29.08 9.53
CA PRO A 580 -4.27 -29.62 9.54
C PRO A 580 -3.18 -28.58 9.73
N ILE A 581 -3.42 -27.37 9.21
CA ILE A 581 -2.56 -26.20 9.40
C ILE A 581 -3.42 -25.09 10.00
N GLU A 582 -3.09 -24.65 11.21
CA GLU A 582 -3.77 -23.54 11.88
C GLU A 582 -2.74 -22.64 12.58
N ARG A 583 -2.80 -21.32 12.35
CA ARG A 583 -1.88 -20.32 12.93
C ARG A 583 -0.39 -20.64 12.72
N GLY A 584 -0.03 -21.15 11.55
CA GLY A 584 1.36 -21.51 11.20
C GLY A 584 1.88 -22.77 11.89
N LYS A 585 1.03 -23.51 12.62
CA LYS A 585 1.36 -24.78 13.24
C LYS A 585 0.77 -25.92 12.42
N TYR A 586 1.61 -26.90 12.12
CA TYR A 586 1.17 -28.14 11.47
C TYR A 586 0.80 -29.17 12.55
N ILE A 587 -0.43 -29.67 12.49
CA ILE A 587 -1.02 -30.55 13.51
C ILE A 587 -0.17 -31.80 13.75
N VAL A 588 0.32 -32.45 12.69
CA VAL A 588 1.14 -33.66 12.78
C VAL A 588 2.39 -33.39 13.60
N ARG A 589 3.04 -32.25 13.36
CA ARG A 589 4.25 -31.85 14.09
C ARG A 589 3.95 -31.48 15.53
N GLU A 590 2.84 -30.79 15.79
CA GLU A 590 2.44 -30.39 17.15
C GLU A 590 2.10 -31.61 18.01
N VAL A 591 1.35 -32.57 17.47
CA VAL A 591 1.03 -33.85 18.10
C VAL A 591 2.31 -34.67 18.33
N ARG A 592 3.15 -34.85 17.30
CA ARG A 592 4.43 -35.60 17.39
C ARG A 592 5.36 -35.01 18.44
N THR A 593 5.59 -33.69 18.42
CA THR A 593 6.45 -32.99 19.37
C THR A 593 5.93 -33.11 20.80
N THR A 594 4.60 -33.12 20.97
CA THR A 594 3.99 -33.27 22.29
C THR A 594 4.23 -34.69 22.82
N LEU A 595 3.99 -35.72 21.99
CA LEU A 595 4.23 -37.12 22.32
C LEU A 595 5.71 -37.43 22.63
N ASP A 596 6.64 -36.90 21.83
CA ASP A 596 8.09 -37.10 22.02
C ASP A 596 8.60 -36.51 23.34
N LYS A 597 8.05 -35.35 23.75
CA LYS A 597 8.45 -34.65 24.97
C LYS A 597 7.93 -35.32 26.23
N THR A 598 6.74 -35.89 26.18
CA THR A 598 6.04 -36.36 27.38
C THR A 598 6.17 -37.86 27.55
N LYS A 599 6.46 -38.61 26.46
CA LYS A 599 6.40 -40.08 26.40
C LYS A 599 5.08 -40.66 26.95
N ASP A 600 4.05 -39.82 27.01
CA ASP A 600 2.81 -40.08 27.72
C ASP A 600 1.66 -39.31 27.05
N LEU A 601 0.61 -40.04 26.68
CA LEU A 601 -0.60 -39.54 26.03
C LEU A 601 -1.42 -38.62 26.93
N TYR A 602 -1.24 -38.68 28.25
CA TYR A 602 -1.96 -37.82 29.22
C TYR A 602 -1.73 -36.32 29.04
N ASN A 603 -0.71 -35.88 28.30
CA ASN A 603 -0.39 -34.46 28.10
C ASN A 603 -0.87 -33.87 26.76
N LEU A 604 -1.57 -34.66 25.94
CA LEU A 604 -2.20 -34.20 24.70
C LEU A 604 -3.36 -33.22 24.92
N HIS A 605 -3.80 -32.99 26.17
CA HIS A 605 -4.84 -32.04 26.55
C HIS A 605 -4.70 -30.62 25.98
N THR A 606 -3.48 -30.19 25.68
CA THR A 606 -3.19 -28.86 25.13
C THR A 606 -3.47 -28.75 23.62
N VAL A 607 -3.55 -29.90 22.94
CA VAL A 607 -3.72 -30.02 21.50
C VAL A 607 -5.10 -30.60 21.13
N LEU A 608 -5.65 -31.49 21.97
CA LEU A 608 -6.95 -32.11 21.78
C LEU A 608 -8.12 -31.12 21.89
N ASP A 609 -9.22 -31.48 21.24
CA ASP A 609 -10.48 -30.77 21.38
C ASP A 609 -11.01 -30.87 22.82
N LEU A 610 -11.41 -29.72 23.37
CA LEU A 610 -12.01 -29.58 24.71
C LEU A 610 -13.22 -30.50 24.89
N GLY A 611 -13.96 -30.79 23.82
CA GLY A 611 -15.10 -31.70 23.83
C GLY A 611 -14.75 -33.16 24.12
N ILE A 612 -13.49 -33.56 23.85
CA ILE A 612 -13.03 -34.96 23.94
C ILE A 612 -12.02 -35.15 25.09
N VAL A 613 -11.39 -34.06 25.55
CA VAL A 613 -10.41 -34.01 26.65
C VAL A 613 -10.89 -34.71 27.93
N GLY A 614 -12.18 -34.60 28.28
CA GLY A 614 -12.75 -35.27 29.46
C GLY A 614 -12.92 -36.79 29.32
N PHE A 615 -13.06 -37.30 28.09
CA PHE A 615 -13.25 -38.72 27.77
C PHE A 615 -11.93 -39.43 27.40
N ALA A 616 -11.01 -38.71 26.75
CA ALA A 616 -9.75 -39.23 26.21
C ALA A 616 -8.80 -39.82 27.27
N THR A 617 -8.81 -39.28 28.49
CA THR A 617 -7.88 -39.68 29.58
C THR A 617 -8.15 -41.04 30.23
N ARG A 618 -9.22 -41.74 29.84
CA ARG A 618 -9.64 -42.97 30.53
C ARG A 618 -9.85 -44.17 29.61
N LEU A 619 -9.49 -44.06 28.34
CA LEU A 619 -9.85 -45.04 27.31
C LEU A 619 -8.61 -45.57 26.58
N ASP A 620 -8.24 -46.81 26.84
CA ASP A 620 -7.20 -47.58 26.12
C ASP A 620 -7.43 -47.57 24.59
N GLY A 621 -8.70 -47.56 24.16
CA GLY A 621 -9.07 -47.42 22.74
C GLY A 621 -8.67 -46.07 22.11
N PHE A 622 -8.64 -44.98 22.89
CA PHE A 622 -8.22 -43.66 22.39
C PHE A 622 -6.71 -43.60 22.16
N GLU A 623 -5.92 -44.18 23.07
CA GLU A 623 -4.47 -44.26 22.91
C GLU A 623 -4.07 -45.04 21.65
N ARG A 624 -4.74 -46.17 21.42
CA ARG A 624 -4.57 -46.97 20.19
C ARG A 624 -4.98 -46.22 18.92
N PHE A 625 -5.99 -45.35 19.00
CA PHE A 625 -6.40 -44.51 17.88
C PHE A 625 -5.35 -43.45 17.54
N VAL A 626 -4.77 -42.79 18.55
CA VAL A 626 -3.69 -41.80 18.35
C VAL A 626 -2.43 -42.47 17.83
N ASP A 627 -2.05 -43.64 18.36
CA ASP A 627 -0.92 -44.42 17.85
C ASP A 627 -1.09 -44.80 16.37
N LEU A 628 -2.27 -45.29 16.00
CA LEU A 628 -2.60 -45.60 14.61
C LEU A 628 -2.51 -44.36 13.71
N ALA A 629 -3.07 -43.23 14.15
CA ALA A 629 -2.97 -41.97 13.41
C ALA A 629 -1.50 -41.55 13.19
N MET A 630 -0.65 -41.70 14.21
CA MET A 630 0.77 -41.38 14.14
C MET A 630 1.56 -42.31 13.21
N ARG A 631 1.22 -43.61 13.18
CA ARG A 631 1.78 -44.56 12.20
C ARG A 631 1.35 -44.25 10.76
N CYS A 632 0.12 -43.78 10.56
CA CYS A 632 -0.36 -43.36 9.24
C CYS A 632 0.39 -42.14 8.70
N VAL A 633 0.77 -41.19 9.57
CA VAL A 633 1.53 -39.98 9.20
C VAL A 633 3.05 -40.13 9.36
N GLY A 634 3.56 -41.37 9.31
CA GLY A 634 5.00 -41.67 9.36
C GLY A 634 5.77 -40.99 8.23
N ASP A 635 7.03 -40.64 8.50
CA ASP A 635 7.86 -39.86 7.57
C ASP A 635 8.27 -40.68 6.32
N GLU A 636 8.41 -42.00 6.45
CA GLU A 636 8.64 -42.93 5.32
C GLU A 636 7.35 -43.71 5.01
N GLY A 637 6.90 -43.72 3.75
CA GLY A 637 5.68 -44.42 3.34
C GLY A 637 5.79 -45.94 3.41
N VAL A 638 7.00 -46.50 3.38
CA VAL A 638 7.26 -47.94 3.54
C VAL A 638 6.86 -48.44 4.93
N ASP A 639 6.98 -47.58 5.94
CA ASP A 639 6.68 -47.91 7.34
C ASP A 639 5.22 -47.70 7.72
N ARG A 640 4.44 -47.05 6.85
CA ARG A 640 3.02 -46.82 7.08
C ARG A 640 2.25 -48.15 6.96
N PRO A 641 1.13 -48.32 7.68
CA PRO A 641 0.23 -49.46 7.46
C PRO A 641 -0.49 -49.34 6.11
N THR A 642 -1.05 -50.45 5.62
CA THR A 642 -1.93 -50.43 4.44
C THR A 642 -3.31 -49.92 4.86
N MET A 643 -4.09 -49.36 3.94
CA MET A 643 -5.47 -48.95 4.26
C MET A 643 -6.34 -50.11 4.78
N SER A 644 -6.07 -51.36 4.35
CA SER A 644 -6.77 -52.54 4.88
C SER A 644 -6.40 -52.83 6.33
N GLU A 645 -5.15 -52.63 6.72
CA GLU A 645 -4.71 -52.79 8.12
C GLU A 645 -5.27 -51.67 9.00
N VAL A 646 -5.26 -50.43 8.50
CA VAL A 646 -5.87 -49.27 9.18
C VAL A 646 -7.36 -49.53 9.45
N ALA A 647 -8.12 -49.96 8.44
CA ALA A 647 -9.55 -50.26 8.59
C ALA A 647 -9.82 -51.35 9.64
N LYS A 648 -9.06 -52.45 9.59
CA LYS A 648 -9.19 -53.57 10.54
C LYS A 648 -8.84 -53.15 11.98
N GLU A 649 -7.84 -52.31 12.14
CA GLU A 649 -7.43 -51.81 13.43
C GLU A 649 -8.46 -50.81 14.00
N ILE A 650 -9.03 -49.95 13.16
CA ILE A 650 -10.16 -49.08 13.54
C ILE A 650 -11.39 -49.90 13.97
N GLU A 651 -11.75 -50.97 13.24
CA GLU A 651 -12.85 -51.86 13.64
C GLU A 651 -12.58 -52.50 15.02
N THR A 652 -11.34 -52.90 15.27
CA THR A 652 -10.93 -53.48 16.56
C THR A 652 -11.00 -52.44 17.69
N ILE A 653 -10.58 -51.21 17.42
CA ILE A 653 -10.67 -50.09 18.37
C ILE A 653 -12.15 -49.78 18.64
N ALA A 654 -13.00 -49.69 17.62
CA ALA A 654 -14.42 -49.38 17.75
C ALA A 654 -15.20 -50.45 18.54
N GLN A 655 -14.76 -51.71 18.51
CA GLN A 655 -15.33 -52.81 19.28
C GLN A 655 -14.80 -52.87 20.73
N HIS A 656 -13.88 -51.99 21.11
CA HIS A 656 -13.28 -52.03 22.44
C HIS A 656 -14.32 -51.69 23.53
N PRO A 657 -14.44 -52.49 24.60
CA PRO A 657 -15.47 -52.31 25.64
C PRO A 657 -15.45 -50.93 26.31
N SER A 658 -14.28 -50.29 26.35
CA SER A 658 -14.10 -48.96 26.91
C SER A 658 -14.77 -47.86 26.07
N LEU A 659 -14.89 -48.04 24.75
CA LEU A 659 -15.55 -47.09 23.84
C LEU A 659 -17.08 -47.29 23.79
N ASN A 660 -17.59 -48.31 24.49
CA ASN A 660 -19.02 -48.64 24.59
C ASN A 660 -19.69 -47.87 25.74
N LEU A 661 -19.47 -46.56 25.80
CA LEU A 661 -20.15 -45.65 26.71
C LEU A 661 -21.27 -44.95 25.93
N ASP A 662 -22.46 -45.55 25.97
CA ASP A 662 -23.79 -45.06 25.57
C ASP A 662 -23.89 -44.01 24.45
N LYS A 663 -24.45 -44.43 23.30
CA LYS A 663 -25.18 -43.62 22.29
C LYS A 663 -24.57 -42.30 21.78
#